data_AF-A0A9P8LJR2-F1
#
_entry.id   AF-A0A9P8LJR2-F1
#
_cell.length_a   1.000
_cell.length_b   1.000
_cell.length_c   1.000
_cell.angle_alpha   90.00
_cell.angle_beta   90.00
_cell.angle_gamma   90.00
#
_symmetry.space_group_name_H-M   'P 1'
#
loop_
_entity.id
_entity.type
_entity.pdbx_description
1 polymer ?
#
loop_
_entity_poly.entity_id
_entity_poly.type
_entity_poly.pdbx_seq_one_letter_code
_entity_poly.pdbx_strand_id
1 'polypeptide(L)'
;MEHLLTPAESRPISIPYVGGEEFERSNSQSNDIVYNFKTYWERKGWERHPETGDLLFKNRSPQDIVQSLQTSLYFGTLISIFARVGIPVRTRDFLDSSSPGGEIFVRTTKLPDLIADWTKREGFSERPLVFDVNSPRLLRSENIREMLNWTFYYLNMFRHESKAMAEPCKSRMQLVELSIMAMAESLCSVIAAIYGYDAREMPTWGSSPVLKAQLRDNGWCVSDSPFFPESMTRAAISTDYYFSSFVCPRPRGDHSKCTMAICNEYCKKITIGEYQQKHVAHDCKCKPIQVPKEAINLVAERQIPVLQWDGKTIRVSAGGTQNNWSDGLGNDDKINSLWACQLSRIQLLVNELYSRPHRALDPDHAREVSREDGIVSFWIDTLCVPVGEENRHAGGDDKRDLRKEAISQMADVYRLASRVLVLDSFILTLPCSADVVDKYLRIHLSTWHHRLWTMQEGQLASRLFFQFRDGAESFNDMKLVGLQSFDRFAPRNLCSPTRLLCAVELEAFYRGTELGADTSRDIMARMRSCARYLRGRETSRSEDEPVCVANILGLDAGRVLDQDGADARMACFYDLVGQFDPRIIFHDHPRLPTDGYRWAPRSFLRQLPDVINFSEGGLEAGFTPSAIIPGGGGLPVRFGGFEFSGDSLLQPGSPVYIQPITDGRGWAPKWLGGSRTPWFACTFKMEVQDVLGSAPPPRPGQRWVVILPGCLEKDFLGFSFGAVMGIIDADIPPYPTTAWQAQRTVWTTYRSNYGIQLPAYSVPYRIPVRYVCRAKVTMPAREEVPQNVSFIGVWAYSIQQEWCLR
;
A
#
# COMPACT_ATOMS: atom_id res chain seq x y z
N MET A 1 9.76 -26.91 -4.51
CA MET A 1 8.88 -25.91 -5.16
C MET A 1 9.51 -25.43 -6.47
N GLU A 2 9.61 -26.34 -7.43
CA GLU A 2 10.29 -26.25 -8.73
C GLU A 2 9.55 -25.38 -9.77
N HIS A 3 8.27 -25.09 -9.55
CA HIS A 3 7.51 -24.20 -10.42
C HIS A 3 7.84 -22.72 -10.21
N LEU A 4 8.43 -22.38 -9.05
CA LEU A 4 8.85 -21.02 -8.75
C LEU A 4 10.20 -20.72 -9.41
N LEU A 5 10.37 -19.47 -9.83
CA LEU A 5 11.64 -18.98 -10.34
C LEU A 5 12.69 -19.00 -9.23
N THR A 6 13.89 -19.47 -9.57
CA THR A 6 15.11 -19.35 -8.76
C THR A 6 16.27 -18.94 -9.66
N PRO A 7 17.32 -18.29 -9.11
CA PRO A 7 18.59 -18.11 -9.81
C PRO A 7 19.18 -19.46 -10.26
N ALA A 8 20.00 -19.44 -11.31
CA ALA A 8 20.48 -20.65 -11.99
C ALA A 8 21.25 -21.65 -11.11
N GLU A 9 21.76 -21.22 -9.95
CA GLU A 9 22.57 -22.04 -9.04
C GLU A 9 21.82 -22.45 -7.75
N SER A 10 20.61 -21.92 -7.53
CA SER A 10 19.88 -22.13 -6.28
C SER A 10 19.01 -23.39 -6.36
N ARG A 11 19.11 -24.25 -5.33
CA ARG A 11 18.26 -25.45 -5.21
C ARG A 11 16.90 -25.09 -4.61
N PRO A 12 15.80 -25.67 -5.11
CA PRO A 12 14.49 -25.51 -4.48
C PRO A 12 14.49 -26.04 -3.04
N ILE A 13 13.79 -25.33 -2.15
CA ILE A 13 13.47 -25.78 -0.79
C ILE A 13 12.71 -27.11 -0.86
N SER A 14 13.23 -28.11 -0.16
CA SER A 14 12.67 -29.46 -0.07
C SER A 14 11.55 -29.48 0.98
N ILE A 15 10.36 -29.90 0.57
CA ILE A 15 9.18 -29.98 1.44
C ILE A 15 8.93 -31.45 1.76
N PRO A 16 9.02 -31.89 3.03
CA PRO A 16 8.77 -33.29 3.36
C PRO A 16 7.30 -33.63 3.12
N TYR A 17 7.06 -34.85 2.63
CA TYR A 17 5.73 -35.44 2.66
C TYR A 17 5.50 -35.97 4.08
N VAL A 18 4.50 -35.41 4.77
CA VAL A 18 4.16 -35.73 6.16
C VAL A 18 2.97 -36.69 6.22
N GLY A 19 2.25 -36.85 5.11
CA GLY A 19 0.99 -37.61 5.07
C GLY A 19 1.15 -39.13 5.00
N GLY A 20 0.15 -39.83 5.55
CA GLY A 20 -0.04 -41.28 5.40
C GLY A 20 -1.35 -41.66 4.69
N GLU A 21 -2.27 -40.72 4.49
CA GLU A 21 -3.55 -40.93 3.78
C GLU A 21 -3.69 -40.02 2.55
N GLU A 22 -4.29 -40.53 1.47
CA GLU A 22 -4.61 -39.73 0.28
C GLU A 22 -5.86 -38.87 0.51
N PHE A 23 -5.92 -37.70 -0.16
CA PHE A 23 -7.13 -36.89 -0.16
C PHE A 23 -8.24 -37.63 -0.91
N GLU A 24 -9.32 -37.94 -0.18
CA GLU A 24 -10.43 -38.76 -0.67
C GLU A 24 -11.19 -38.09 -1.83
N ARG A 25 -11.41 -38.85 -2.90
CA ARG A 25 -12.44 -38.52 -3.91
C ARG A 25 -13.79 -38.94 -3.33
N SER A 26 -14.78 -38.05 -3.36
CA SER A 26 -16.10 -38.33 -2.80
C SER A 26 -16.67 -39.66 -3.30
N ASN A 27 -17.13 -40.50 -2.38
CA ASN A 27 -17.95 -41.70 -2.67
C ASN A 27 -19.46 -41.39 -2.60
N SER A 28 -19.88 -40.13 -2.35
CA SER A 28 -21.31 -39.77 -2.27
C SER A 28 -21.94 -39.64 -3.66
N GLN A 29 -23.22 -39.98 -3.77
CA GLN A 29 -24.03 -39.81 -4.99
C GLN A 29 -24.10 -38.34 -5.47
N SER A 30 -23.76 -37.37 -4.61
CA SER A 30 -23.50 -35.98 -5.00
C SER A 30 -22.03 -35.78 -5.38
N ASN A 31 -21.72 -35.81 -6.68
CA ASN A 31 -20.40 -35.51 -7.27
C ASN A 31 -19.95 -34.04 -7.09
N ASP A 32 -20.36 -33.33 -6.03
CA ASP A 32 -20.00 -31.93 -5.83
C ASP A 32 -18.60 -31.81 -5.21
N ILE A 33 -17.63 -31.48 -6.07
CA ILE A 33 -16.22 -31.27 -5.75
C ILE A 33 -16.03 -30.22 -4.64
N VAL A 34 -16.82 -29.14 -4.69
CA VAL A 34 -16.69 -28.04 -3.73
C VAL A 34 -17.19 -28.48 -2.35
N TYR A 35 -18.30 -29.22 -2.32
CA TYR A 35 -18.79 -29.82 -1.09
C TYR A 35 -17.78 -30.80 -0.49
N ASN A 36 -17.18 -31.67 -1.32
CA ASN A 36 -16.15 -32.61 -0.89
C ASN A 36 -14.94 -31.88 -0.27
N PHE A 37 -14.50 -30.78 -0.86
CA PHE A 37 -13.41 -29.96 -0.33
C PHE A 37 -13.77 -29.32 1.02
N LYS A 38 -14.91 -28.61 1.10
CA LYS A 38 -15.33 -27.89 2.31
C LYS A 38 -15.58 -28.82 3.49
N THR A 39 -16.17 -29.99 3.24
CA THR A 39 -16.56 -30.91 4.31
C THR A 39 -15.46 -31.88 4.74
N TYR A 40 -14.22 -31.72 4.24
CA TYR A 40 -13.09 -32.56 4.62
C TYR A 40 -12.93 -32.66 6.13
N TRP A 41 -13.00 -31.52 6.82
CA TRP A 41 -12.78 -31.45 8.26
C TRP A 41 -13.85 -32.23 9.03
N GLU A 42 -15.13 -32.08 8.70
CA GLU A 42 -16.20 -32.86 9.35
C GLU A 42 -16.05 -34.36 9.07
N ARG A 43 -15.76 -34.75 7.82
CA ARG A 43 -15.58 -36.17 7.45
C ARG A 43 -14.40 -36.82 8.15
N LYS A 44 -13.34 -36.06 8.42
CA LYS A 44 -12.18 -36.52 9.20
C LYS A 44 -12.37 -36.38 10.71
N GLY A 45 -13.57 -36.03 11.17
CA GLY A 45 -13.91 -35.95 12.59
C GLY A 45 -13.22 -34.78 13.31
N TRP A 46 -13.00 -33.66 12.62
CA TRP A 46 -12.57 -32.44 13.30
C TRP A 46 -13.75 -31.79 14.00
N GLU A 47 -13.60 -31.57 15.29
CA GLU A 47 -14.58 -30.82 16.08
C GLU A 47 -14.45 -29.33 15.80
N ARG A 48 -15.61 -28.65 15.83
CA ARG A 48 -15.68 -27.19 15.73
C ARG A 48 -16.05 -26.60 17.06
N HIS A 49 -15.47 -25.45 17.37
CA HIS A 49 -15.89 -24.63 18.48
C HIS A 49 -17.34 -24.16 18.23
N PRO A 50 -18.27 -24.39 19.17
CA PRO A 50 -19.71 -24.20 18.92
C PRO A 50 -20.12 -22.74 18.63
N GLU A 51 -19.30 -21.76 19.00
CA GLU A 51 -19.63 -20.34 18.85
C GLU A 51 -18.85 -19.63 17.74
N THR A 52 -17.60 -20.04 17.49
CA THR A 52 -16.78 -19.42 16.44
C THR A 52 -16.79 -20.22 15.14
N GLY A 53 -17.16 -21.50 15.19
CA GLY A 53 -17.06 -22.43 14.06
C GLY A 53 -15.63 -22.90 13.77
N ASP A 54 -14.65 -22.46 14.56
CA ASP A 54 -13.24 -22.76 14.37
C ASP A 54 -12.90 -24.22 14.70
N LEU A 55 -11.95 -24.79 13.96
CA LEU A 55 -11.41 -26.12 14.24
C LEU A 55 -10.72 -26.15 15.61
N LEU A 56 -11.02 -27.19 16.39
CA LEU A 56 -10.38 -27.44 17.68
C LEU A 56 -9.15 -28.35 17.51
N PHE A 57 -7.96 -27.83 17.83
CA PHE A 57 -6.69 -28.56 17.71
C PHE A 57 -6.37 -29.47 18.91
N LYS A 58 -6.94 -29.16 20.08
CA LYS A 58 -6.62 -29.80 21.38
C LYS A 58 -6.74 -31.33 21.43
N ASN A 59 -7.54 -31.94 20.55
CA ASN A 59 -7.79 -33.38 20.50
C ASN A 59 -6.91 -34.11 19.47
N ARG A 60 -5.90 -33.44 18.89
CA ARG A 60 -5.05 -34.00 17.83
C ARG A 60 -3.57 -33.92 18.23
N SER A 61 -2.79 -34.91 17.81
CA SER A 61 -1.34 -34.83 17.98
C SER A 61 -0.73 -33.78 17.03
N PRO A 62 0.41 -33.15 17.37
CA PRO A 62 1.08 -32.21 16.47
C PRO A 62 1.36 -32.81 15.08
N GLN A 63 1.71 -34.09 15.02
CA GLN A 63 1.95 -34.79 13.75
C GLN A 63 0.67 -34.91 12.92
N ASP A 64 -0.47 -35.26 13.54
CA ASP A 64 -1.77 -35.35 12.85
C ASP A 64 -2.23 -34.00 12.30
N ILE A 65 -1.92 -32.91 13.03
CA ILE A 65 -2.23 -31.54 12.61
C ILE A 65 -1.44 -31.20 11.34
N VAL A 66 -0.12 -31.44 11.31
CA VAL A 66 0.72 -31.17 10.12
C VAL A 66 0.28 -32.03 8.93
N GLN A 67 0.01 -33.31 9.16
CA GLN A 67 -0.49 -34.23 8.13
C GLN A 67 -1.83 -33.75 7.56
N SER A 68 -2.79 -33.40 8.42
CA SER A 68 -4.11 -32.95 7.97
C SER A 68 -4.05 -31.63 7.22
N LEU A 69 -3.15 -30.72 7.63
CA LEU A 69 -2.88 -29.49 6.89
C LEU A 69 -2.41 -29.81 5.47
N GLN A 70 -1.40 -30.67 5.32
CA GLN A 70 -0.83 -31.00 4.01
C GLN A 70 -1.86 -31.74 3.13
N THR A 71 -2.56 -32.73 3.67
CA THR A 71 -3.58 -33.50 2.94
C THR A 71 -4.72 -32.60 2.46
N SER A 72 -5.27 -31.75 3.33
CA SER A 72 -6.43 -30.91 3.01
C SER A 72 -6.06 -29.70 2.16
N LEU A 73 -5.11 -28.89 2.63
CA LEU A 73 -4.87 -27.56 2.08
C LEU A 73 -3.82 -27.54 0.97
N TYR A 74 -2.88 -28.49 0.93
CA TYR A 74 -1.97 -28.63 -0.21
C TYR A 74 -2.60 -29.53 -1.29
N PHE A 75 -2.78 -30.82 -0.99
CA PHE A 75 -3.27 -31.80 -1.96
C PHE A 75 -4.75 -31.62 -2.27
N GLY A 76 -5.60 -31.43 -1.26
CA GLY A 76 -7.03 -31.24 -1.45
C GLY A 76 -7.37 -30.02 -2.32
N THR A 77 -6.66 -28.90 -2.13
CA THR A 77 -6.80 -27.70 -2.97
C THR A 77 -6.44 -28.01 -4.42
N LEU A 78 -5.26 -28.57 -4.68
CA LEU A 78 -4.79 -28.91 -6.02
C LEU A 78 -5.75 -29.88 -6.72
N ILE A 79 -6.06 -31.00 -6.07
CA ILE A 79 -6.89 -32.06 -6.62
C ILE A 79 -8.29 -31.53 -6.93
N SER A 80 -8.89 -30.74 -6.04
CA SER A 80 -10.25 -30.22 -6.21
C SER A 80 -10.33 -29.17 -7.32
N ILE A 81 -9.36 -28.25 -7.39
CA ILE A 81 -9.30 -27.23 -8.45
C ILE A 81 -9.13 -27.89 -9.82
N PHE A 82 -8.16 -28.79 -9.98
CA PHE A 82 -7.95 -29.46 -11.25
C PHE A 82 -9.13 -30.36 -11.64
N ALA A 83 -9.74 -31.06 -10.68
CA ALA A 83 -10.97 -31.83 -10.94
C ALA A 83 -12.11 -30.92 -11.41
N ARG A 84 -12.23 -29.68 -10.88
CA ARG A 84 -13.30 -28.75 -11.27
C ARG A 84 -13.21 -28.32 -12.74
N VAL A 85 -12.00 -28.31 -13.31
CA VAL A 85 -11.74 -28.02 -14.74
C VAL A 85 -11.57 -29.31 -15.57
N GLY A 86 -11.89 -30.46 -14.98
CA GLY A 86 -11.90 -31.77 -15.62
C GLY A 86 -10.52 -32.38 -15.85
N ILE A 87 -9.49 -31.95 -15.11
CA ILE A 87 -8.12 -32.46 -15.18
C ILE A 87 -7.89 -33.42 -14.00
N PRO A 88 -7.68 -34.72 -14.25
CA PRO A 88 -7.54 -35.69 -13.17
C PRO A 88 -6.15 -35.62 -12.54
N VAL A 89 -6.09 -35.31 -11.24
CA VAL A 89 -4.85 -35.22 -10.46
C VAL A 89 -4.94 -36.11 -9.21
N ARG A 90 -3.80 -36.66 -8.77
CA ARG A 90 -3.67 -37.49 -7.55
C ARG A 90 -2.50 -37.03 -6.69
N THR A 91 -2.48 -37.41 -5.41
CA THR A 91 -1.40 -37.09 -4.46
C THR A 91 -0.03 -37.46 -5.02
N ARG A 92 0.12 -38.70 -5.52
CA ARG A 92 1.36 -39.23 -6.10
C ARG A 92 1.92 -38.44 -7.29
N ASP A 93 1.12 -37.60 -7.94
CA ASP A 93 1.59 -36.76 -9.05
C ASP A 93 2.57 -35.67 -8.59
N PHE A 94 2.57 -35.37 -7.29
CA PHE A 94 3.42 -34.36 -6.65
C PHE A 94 4.39 -34.96 -5.62
N LEU A 95 4.71 -36.26 -5.72
CA LEU A 95 5.67 -36.92 -4.83
C LEU A 95 6.90 -37.39 -5.61
N ASP A 96 8.07 -37.33 -4.99
CA ASP A 96 9.30 -37.89 -5.54
C ASP A 96 9.31 -39.43 -5.53
N SER A 97 9.97 -40.03 -6.51
CA SER A 97 10.29 -41.46 -6.50
C SER A 97 11.47 -41.72 -5.55
N SER A 98 11.16 -42.12 -4.31
CA SER A 98 12.07 -42.65 -3.25
C SER A 98 13.48 -42.04 -3.16
N SER A 99 13.72 -41.19 -2.16
CA SER A 99 15.07 -40.69 -1.84
C SER A 99 15.99 -41.81 -1.33
N PRO A 100 17.33 -41.65 -1.40
CA PRO A 100 18.29 -42.62 -0.87
C PRO A 100 18.13 -42.95 0.62
N GLY A 101 17.40 -42.13 1.38
CA GLY A 101 17.11 -42.31 2.81
C GLY A 101 15.68 -42.77 3.12
N GLY A 102 14.85 -43.06 2.12
CA GLY A 102 13.45 -43.47 2.31
C GLY A 102 12.47 -42.33 2.62
N GLU A 103 12.93 -41.09 2.81
CA GLU A 103 12.07 -39.92 2.94
C GLU A 103 11.44 -39.55 1.58
N ILE A 104 10.17 -39.18 1.60
CA ILE A 104 9.41 -38.74 0.43
C ILE A 104 9.28 -37.22 0.49
N PHE A 105 9.53 -36.55 -0.63
CA PHE A 105 9.41 -35.10 -0.75
C PHE A 105 8.29 -34.71 -1.72
N VAL A 106 7.68 -33.56 -1.47
CA VAL A 106 6.69 -32.94 -2.35
C VAL A 106 7.40 -32.23 -3.50
N ARG A 107 6.93 -32.48 -4.71
CA ARG A 107 7.42 -31.93 -5.99
C ARG A 107 6.31 -31.19 -6.71
N THR A 108 6.67 -30.13 -7.40
CA THR A 108 5.75 -29.31 -8.22
C THR A 108 6.14 -29.31 -9.69
N THR A 109 6.98 -30.25 -10.10
CA THR A 109 7.48 -30.37 -11.48
C THR A 109 6.37 -30.54 -12.52
N LYS A 110 5.27 -31.20 -12.16
CA LYS A 110 4.09 -31.38 -13.05
C LYS A 110 3.15 -30.17 -13.09
N LEU A 111 3.26 -29.23 -12.16
CA LEU A 111 2.30 -28.12 -12.04
C LEU A 111 2.23 -27.24 -13.31
N PRO A 112 3.34 -26.87 -13.96
CA PRO A 112 3.29 -26.12 -15.22
C PRO A 112 2.53 -26.85 -16.33
N ASP A 113 2.69 -28.17 -16.47
CA ASP A 113 2.01 -28.95 -17.51
C ASP A 113 0.50 -29.05 -17.22
N LEU A 114 0.12 -29.21 -15.95
CA LEU A 114 -1.29 -29.20 -15.55
C LEU A 114 -1.95 -27.83 -15.83
N ILE A 115 -1.22 -26.72 -15.64
CA ILE A 115 -1.68 -25.37 -16.00
C ILE A 115 -1.73 -25.18 -17.52
N ALA A 116 -0.81 -25.79 -18.29
CA ALA A 116 -0.89 -25.83 -19.75
C ALA A 116 -2.20 -26.51 -20.21
N ASP A 117 -2.57 -27.62 -19.60
CA ASP A 117 -3.83 -28.30 -19.89
C ASP A 117 -5.05 -27.47 -19.49
N TRP A 118 -4.98 -26.76 -18.35
CA TRP A 118 -6.06 -25.88 -17.90
C TRP A 118 -6.25 -24.70 -18.86
N THR A 119 -5.18 -24.00 -19.20
CA THR A 119 -5.20 -22.87 -20.14
C THR A 119 -5.67 -23.30 -21.53
N LYS A 120 -5.31 -24.51 -22.01
CA LYS A 120 -5.83 -25.05 -23.28
C LYS A 120 -7.35 -25.30 -23.26
N ARG A 121 -7.91 -25.71 -22.11
CA ARG A 121 -9.34 -26.02 -21.96
C ARG A 121 -10.21 -24.78 -21.84
N GLU A 122 -9.77 -23.82 -21.04
CA GLU A 122 -10.56 -22.62 -20.74
C GLU A 122 -10.19 -21.46 -21.66
N GLY A 123 -8.95 -21.36 -22.16
CA GLY A 123 -8.46 -20.16 -22.84
C GLY A 123 -8.33 -18.96 -21.90
N PHE A 124 -7.68 -17.90 -22.36
CA PHE A 124 -7.47 -16.67 -21.58
C PHE A 124 -8.63 -15.69 -21.71
N SER A 125 -8.87 -14.89 -20.68
CA SER A 125 -9.80 -13.77 -20.79
C SER A 125 -9.12 -12.57 -21.44
N GLU A 126 -9.76 -11.98 -22.44
CA GLU A 126 -9.31 -10.72 -23.07
C GLU A 126 -9.91 -9.48 -22.39
N ARG A 127 -10.89 -9.67 -21.50
CA ARG A 127 -11.64 -8.58 -20.83
C ARG A 127 -11.73 -8.83 -19.33
N PRO A 128 -11.97 -7.77 -18.52
CA PRO A 128 -12.33 -7.93 -17.12
C PRO A 128 -13.54 -8.86 -16.95
N LEU A 129 -13.61 -9.53 -15.80
CA LEU A 129 -14.68 -10.45 -15.48
C LEU A 129 -16.06 -9.80 -15.62
N VAL A 130 -16.97 -10.46 -16.33
CA VAL A 130 -18.38 -10.07 -16.43
C VAL A 130 -19.21 -11.05 -15.60
N PHE A 131 -19.97 -10.53 -14.64
CA PHE A 131 -20.86 -11.32 -13.80
C PHE A 131 -22.13 -11.74 -14.57
N ASP A 132 -22.05 -12.85 -15.27
CA ASP A 132 -23.21 -13.60 -15.77
C ASP A 132 -23.41 -14.87 -14.94
N VAL A 133 -24.35 -14.83 -13.99
CA VAL A 133 -24.68 -15.94 -13.07
C VAL A 133 -25.12 -17.23 -13.78
N ASN A 134 -25.51 -17.15 -15.05
CA ASN A 134 -25.89 -18.32 -15.84
C ASN A 134 -24.70 -18.95 -16.58
N SER A 135 -23.53 -18.29 -16.59
CA SER A 135 -22.34 -18.78 -17.27
C SER A 135 -21.71 -19.96 -16.51
N PRO A 136 -21.63 -21.16 -17.12
CA PRO A 136 -20.94 -22.29 -16.49
C PRO A 136 -19.46 -22.02 -16.24
N ARG A 137 -18.85 -21.13 -17.04
CA ARG A 137 -17.46 -20.69 -16.88
C ARG A 137 -17.31 -19.86 -15.61
N LEU A 138 -18.21 -18.90 -15.36
CA LEU A 138 -18.22 -18.10 -14.14
C LEU A 138 -18.45 -18.97 -12.91
N LEU A 139 -19.41 -19.92 -12.97
CA LEU A 139 -19.66 -20.83 -11.85
C LEU A 139 -18.42 -21.67 -11.51
N ARG A 140 -17.68 -22.16 -12.52
CA ARG A 140 -16.40 -22.85 -12.29
C ARG A 140 -15.38 -21.93 -11.61
N SER A 141 -15.24 -20.70 -12.10
CA SER A 141 -14.27 -19.77 -11.55
C SER A 141 -14.60 -19.33 -10.12
N GLU A 142 -15.87 -19.07 -9.82
CA GLU A 142 -16.33 -18.77 -8.46
C GLU A 142 -16.10 -19.95 -7.50
N ASN A 143 -16.28 -21.20 -7.95
CA ASN A 143 -15.95 -22.36 -7.15
C ASN A 143 -14.45 -22.47 -6.83
N ILE A 144 -13.59 -22.17 -7.81
CA ILE A 144 -12.13 -22.17 -7.63
C ILE A 144 -11.72 -21.06 -6.67
N ARG A 145 -12.23 -19.84 -6.88
CA ARG A 145 -12.03 -18.69 -6.00
C ARG A 145 -12.47 -19.00 -4.56
N GLU A 146 -13.63 -19.64 -4.40
CA GLU A 146 -14.13 -20.08 -3.11
C GLU A 146 -13.20 -21.10 -2.44
N MET A 147 -12.72 -22.11 -3.17
CA MET A 147 -11.75 -23.08 -2.63
C MET A 147 -10.47 -22.38 -2.16
N LEU A 148 -9.93 -21.45 -2.94
CA LEU A 148 -8.74 -20.66 -2.54
C LEU A 148 -9.00 -19.80 -1.28
N ASN A 149 -10.18 -19.19 -1.17
CA ASN A 149 -10.59 -18.43 0.03
C ASN A 149 -10.67 -19.33 1.28
N TRP A 150 -11.21 -20.54 1.13
CA TRP A 150 -11.25 -21.52 2.22
C TRP A 150 -9.85 -22.02 2.60
N THR A 151 -8.98 -22.26 1.62
CA THR A 151 -7.57 -22.59 1.86
C THR A 151 -6.88 -21.49 2.64
N PHE A 152 -7.09 -20.23 2.27
CA PHE A 152 -6.56 -19.08 3.00
C PHE A 152 -7.11 -18.99 4.43
N TYR A 153 -8.42 -19.16 4.61
CA TYR A 153 -9.08 -19.15 5.92
C TYR A 153 -8.45 -20.18 6.87
N TYR A 154 -8.44 -21.45 6.47
CA TYR A 154 -7.90 -22.52 7.31
C TYR A 154 -6.40 -22.37 7.53
N LEU A 155 -5.63 -22.01 6.50
CA LEU A 155 -4.19 -21.81 6.66
C LEU A 155 -3.89 -20.79 7.78
N ASN A 156 -4.62 -19.67 7.85
CA ASN A 156 -4.41 -18.69 8.92
C ASN A 156 -4.65 -19.29 10.32
N MET A 157 -5.69 -20.11 10.49
CA MET A 157 -5.95 -20.79 11.76
C MET A 157 -4.79 -21.70 12.16
N PHE A 158 -4.32 -22.53 11.23
CA PHE A 158 -3.20 -23.44 11.44
C PHE A 158 -1.87 -22.69 11.73
N ARG A 159 -1.67 -21.51 11.14
CA ARG A 159 -0.51 -20.65 11.44
C ARG A 159 -0.51 -20.12 12.86
N HIS A 160 -1.68 -19.85 13.44
CA HIS A 160 -1.77 -19.48 14.86
C HIS A 160 -1.33 -20.65 15.75
N GLU A 161 -1.79 -21.86 15.44
CA GLU A 161 -1.40 -23.08 16.15
C GLU A 161 0.10 -23.38 16.03
N SER A 162 0.68 -23.23 14.83
CA SER A 162 2.11 -23.45 14.55
C SER A 162 3.06 -22.65 15.45
N LYS A 163 2.63 -21.46 15.92
CA LYS A 163 3.44 -20.63 16.84
C LYS A 163 3.69 -21.31 18.18
N ALA A 164 2.71 -22.08 18.66
CA ALA A 164 2.76 -22.79 19.95
C ALA A 164 3.40 -24.19 19.85
N MET A 165 3.61 -24.72 18.64
CA MET A 165 4.22 -26.04 18.45
C MET A 165 5.69 -26.10 18.88
N ALA A 166 6.11 -27.25 19.39
CA ALA A 166 7.52 -27.56 19.66
C ALA A 166 8.24 -28.10 18.40
N GLU A 167 9.58 -27.99 18.39
CA GLU A 167 10.41 -28.65 17.37
C GLU A 167 10.37 -30.18 17.53
N PRO A 168 10.48 -30.97 16.43
CA PRO A 168 10.65 -30.55 15.03
C PRO A 168 9.32 -30.27 14.29
N CYS A 169 8.17 -30.45 14.96
CA CYS A 169 6.85 -30.30 14.33
C CYS A 169 6.62 -28.87 13.84
N LYS A 170 7.08 -27.87 14.58
CA LYS A 170 7.01 -26.46 14.18
C LYS A 170 7.72 -26.19 12.85
N SER A 171 8.98 -26.59 12.70
CA SER A 171 9.70 -26.41 11.43
C SER A 171 9.04 -27.15 10.27
N ARG A 172 8.56 -28.39 10.50
CA ARG A 172 7.82 -29.16 9.49
C ARG A 172 6.51 -28.47 9.08
N MET A 173 5.76 -27.97 10.06
CA MET A 173 4.53 -27.22 9.86
C MET A 173 4.78 -25.98 8.98
N GLN A 174 5.81 -25.20 9.30
CA GLN A 174 6.16 -23.99 8.55
C GLN A 174 6.60 -24.27 7.10
N LEU A 175 7.25 -25.41 6.84
CA LEU A 175 7.56 -25.86 5.48
C LEU A 175 6.28 -26.22 4.70
N VAL A 176 5.34 -26.93 5.34
CA VAL A 176 4.03 -27.25 4.73
C VAL A 176 3.25 -25.97 4.44
N GLU A 177 3.20 -25.03 5.40
CA GLU A 177 2.58 -23.71 5.22
C GLU A 177 3.16 -22.98 4.00
N LEU A 178 4.50 -22.87 3.91
CA LEU A 178 5.18 -22.29 2.74
C LEU A 178 4.75 -22.96 1.43
N SER A 179 4.66 -24.29 1.43
CA SER A 179 4.29 -25.04 0.23
C SER A 179 2.86 -24.71 -0.25
N ILE A 180 1.93 -24.52 0.69
CA ILE A 180 0.54 -24.13 0.41
C ILE A 180 0.50 -22.71 -0.10
N MET A 181 1.18 -21.78 0.57
CA MET A 181 1.22 -20.36 0.20
C MET A 181 1.72 -20.17 -1.24
N ALA A 182 2.86 -20.78 -1.59
CA ALA A 182 3.44 -20.67 -2.93
C ALA A 182 2.57 -21.30 -4.02
N MET A 183 2.03 -22.50 -3.75
CA MET A 183 1.14 -23.17 -4.69
C MET A 183 -0.14 -22.36 -4.91
N ALA A 184 -0.75 -21.85 -3.84
CA ALA A 184 -2.02 -21.16 -3.95
C ALA A 184 -1.86 -19.74 -4.55
N GLU A 185 -0.74 -19.04 -4.32
CA GLU A 185 -0.40 -17.80 -5.05
C GLU A 185 -0.30 -18.03 -6.57
N SER A 186 0.29 -19.16 -6.97
CA SER A 186 0.36 -19.57 -8.38
C SER A 186 -1.03 -19.80 -8.96
N LEU A 187 -1.91 -20.49 -8.24
CA LEU A 187 -3.29 -20.74 -8.68
C LEU A 187 -4.13 -19.44 -8.74
N CYS A 188 -3.91 -18.49 -7.81
CA CYS A 188 -4.49 -17.14 -7.87
C CYS A 188 -4.08 -16.38 -9.14
N SER A 189 -2.81 -16.52 -9.55
CA SER A 189 -2.31 -15.88 -10.78
C SER A 189 -2.93 -16.51 -12.04
N VAL A 190 -3.09 -17.84 -12.03
CA VAL A 190 -3.72 -18.58 -13.13
C VAL A 190 -5.21 -18.24 -13.28
N ILE A 191 -5.99 -18.23 -12.19
CA ILE A 191 -7.42 -17.90 -12.25
C ILE A 191 -7.63 -16.45 -12.72
N ALA A 192 -6.81 -15.50 -12.28
CA ALA A 192 -6.86 -14.12 -12.75
C ALA A 192 -6.63 -14.03 -14.27
N ALA A 193 -5.63 -14.73 -14.80
CA ALA A 193 -5.33 -14.74 -16.23
C ALA A 193 -6.42 -15.44 -17.09
N ILE A 194 -6.97 -16.57 -16.61
CA ILE A 194 -7.93 -17.37 -17.37
C ILE A 194 -9.33 -16.75 -17.38
N TYR A 195 -9.76 -16.18 -16.25
CA TYR A 195 -11.15 -15.70 -16.08
C TYR A 195 -11.27 -14.18 -16.03
N GLY A 196 -10.16 -13.43 -15.96
CA GLY A 196 -10.17 -11.97 -15.97
C GLY A 196 -10.52 -11.33 -14.62
N TYR A 197 -10.30 -12.04 -13.50
CA TYR A 197 -10.39 -11.43 -12.18
C TYR A 197 -9.31 -10.37 -12.01
N ASP A 198 -9.62 -9.36 -11.22
CA ASP A 198 -8.59 -8.48 -10.70
C ASP A 198 -7.76 -9.26 -9.66
N ALA A 199 -6.43 -9.18 -9.74
CA ALA A 199 -5.54 -9.83 -8.78
C ALA A 199 -5.84 -9.39 -7.33
N ARG A 200 -6.39 -8.19 -7.14
CA ARG A 200 -6.80 -7.65 -5.83
C ARG A 200 -7.97 -8.39 -5.19
N GLU A 201 -8.78 -9.09 -5.99
CA GLU A 201 -9.89 -9.92 -5.53
C GLU A 201 -9.45 -11.29 -5.02
N MET A 202 -8.17 -11.66 -5.25
CA MET A 202 -7.61 -12.93 -4.80
C MET A 202 -7.01 -12.85 -3.39
N PRO A 203 -7.00 -13.97 -2.63
CA PRO A 203 -6.34 -14.03 -1.33
C PRO A 203 -4.87 -13.66 -1.37
N THR A 204 -4.42 -12.96 -0.32
CA THR A 204 -3.00 -12.61 -0.10
C THR A 204 -2.38 -13.53 0.93
N TRP A 205 -1.37 -14.30 0.56
CA TRP A 205 -0.83 -15.34 1.43
C TRP A 205 0.08 -14.81 2.55
N GLY A 206 0.48 -13.53 2.45
CA GLY A 206 1.31 -12.85 3.44
C GLY A 206 2.75 -13.35 3.44
N SER A 207 3.48 -13.14 4.53
CA SER A 207 4.90 -13.52 4.64
C SER A 207 5.10 -14.91 5.23
N SER A 208 6.12 -15.64 4.77
CA SER A 208 6.48 -16.96 5.30
C SER A 208 7.58 -16.86 6.37
N PRO A 209 7.45 -17.50 7.55
CA PRO A 209 8.52 -17.58 8.54
C PRO A 209 9.81 -18.21 8.00
N VAL A 210 9.68 -19.21 7.12
CA VAL A 210 10.81 -19.91 6.48
C VAL A 210 11.57 -18.95 5.58
N LEU A 211 10.87 -18.24 4.68
CA LEU A 211 11.50 -17.30 3.76
C LEU A 211 12.08 -16.09 4.50
N LYS A 212 11.41 -15.58 5.53
CA LYS A 212 11.93 -14.51 6.39
C LYS A 212 13.24 -14.91 7.08
N ALA A 213 13.30 -16.14 7.60
CA ALA A 213 14.54 -16.65 8.20
C ALA A 213 15.65 -16.75 7.14
N GLN A 214 15.35 -17.34 5.99
CA GLN A 214 16.32 -17.50 4.90
C GLN A 214 16.82 -16.16 4.34
N LEU A 215 15.94 -15.16 4.20
CA LEU A 215 16.31 -13.80 3.82
C LEU A 215 17.29 -13.19 4.83
N ARG A 216 16.97 -13.27 6.12
CA ARG A 216 17.85 -12.76 7.18
C ARG A 216 19.22 -13.46 7.14
N ASP A 217 19.23 -14.78 6.97
CA ASP A 217 20.46 -15.58 6.95
C ASP A 217 21.32 -15.24 5.71
N ASN A 218 20.67 -14.84 4.60
CA ASN A 218 21.32 -14.35 3.38
C ASN A 218 21.64 -12.84 3.40
N GLY A 219 21.53 -12.18 4.56
CA GLY A 219 21.96 -10.79 4.77
C GLY A 219 20.98 -9.73 4.29
N TRP A 220 19.72 -10.10 4.04
CA TRP A 220 18.67 -9.15 3.68
C TRP A 220 18.14 -8.39 4.90
N CYS A 221 17.69 -7.15 4.69
CA CYS A 221 17.13 -6.32 5.75
C CYS A 221 15.66 -6.69 5.98
N VAL A 222 15.18 -6.53 7.22
CA VAL A 222 13.75 -6.75 7.54
C VAL A 222 12.81 -5.79 6.80
N SER A 223 13.32 -4.65 6.32
CA SER A 223 12.53 -3.70 5.52
C SER A 223 12.28 -4.18 4.09
N ASP A 224 13.11 -5.09 3.58
CA ASP A 224 12.99 -5.57 2.20
C ASP A 224 11.91 -6.66 2.08
N SER A 225 11.39 -7.19 3.21
CA SER A 225 10.40 -8.26 3.24
C SER A 225 9.04 -7.78 3.81
N PRO A 226 7.91 -8.13 3.17
CA PRO A 226 7.85 -8.81 1.87
C PRO A 226 8.41 -7.90 0.77
N PHE A 227 9.01 -8.45 -0.28
CA PHE A 227 9.48 -7.65 -1.41
C PHE A 227 8.31 -7.03 -2.15
N PHE A 228 8.41 -5.74 -2.45
CA PHE A 228 7.31 -4.93 -2.98
C PHE A 228 6.06 -5.00 -2.09
N PRO A 229 6.13 -4.59 -0.82
CA PRO A 229 4.95 -4.59 0.04
C PRO A 229 3.84 -3.64 -0.47
N GLU A 230 4.19 -2.71 -1.34
CA GLU A 230 3.29 -1.81 -2.05
C GLU A 230 2.59 -2.48 -3.25
N SER A 231 2.95 -3.72 -3.58
CA SER A 231 2.48 -4.44 -4.76
C SER A 231 0.96 -4.51 -4.85
N MET A 232 0.42 -4.09 -5.99
CA MET A 232 -1.01 -4.14 -6.28
C MET A 232 -1.51 -5.58 -6.50
N THR A 233 -0.63 -6.48 -6.96
CA THR A 233 -0.95 -7.89 -7.23
C THR A 233 -0.79 -8.81 -6.02
N ARG A 234 -0.21 -8.31 -4.93
CA ARG A 234 -0.17 -8.94 -3.59
C ARG A 234 0.52 -10.33 -3.56
N ALA A 235 1.36 -10.61 -4.56
CA ALA A 235 2.09 -11.87 -4.70
C ALA A 235 3.48 -11.80 -4.03
N ALA A 236 3.49 -11.89 -2.70
CA ALA A 236 4.69 -11.76 -1.88
C ALA A 236 5.54 -13.04 -1.82
N ILE A 237 4.99 -14.21 -2.12
CA ILE A 237 5.67 -15.49 -1.84
C ILE A 237 6.66 -15.85 -2.93
N SER A 238 6.26 -15.74 -4.20
CA SER A 238 7.16 -16.03 -5.33
C SER A 238 8.35 -15.07 -5.40
N THR A 239 8.17 -13.80 -5.02
CA THR A 239 9.25 -12.80 -4.91
C THR A 239 10.14 -13.09 -3.71
N ASP A 240 9.57 -13.25 -2.50
CA ASP A 240 10.35 -13.59 -1.30
C ASP A 240 11.13 -14.90 -1.51
N TYR A 241 10.56 -15.89 -2.21
CA TYR A 241 11.23 -17.16 -2.53
C TYR A 241 12.41 -16.98 -3.48
N TYR A 242 12.25 -16.14 -4.51
CA TYR A 242 13.34 -15.83 -5.43
C TYR A 242 14.48 -15.12 -4.69
N PHE A 243 14.18 -14.04 -3.96
CA PHE A 243 15.20 -13.24 -3.28
C PHE A 243 15.82 -13.95 -2.08
N SER A 244 15.06 -14.77 -1.35
CA SER A 244 15.61 -15.57 -0.25
C SER A 244 16.62 -16.62 -0.71
N SER A 245 16.66 -16.94 -2.00
CA SER A 245 17.52 -18.00 -2.53
C SER A 245 18.96 -17.57 -2.83
N PHE A 246 19.32 -16.29 -2.63
CA PHE A 246 20.68 -15.77 -2.82
C PHE A 246 21.05 -14.67 -1.82
N VAL A 247 22.35 -14.40 -1.71
CA VAL A 247 22.90 -13.39 -0.80
C VAL A 247 22.51 -11.99 -1.25
N CYS A 248 22.09 -11.14 -0.30
CA CYS A 248 21.72 -9.76 -0.58
C CYS A 248 22.86 -9.04 -1.35
N PRO A 249 22.57 -8.40 -2.50
CA PRO A 249 23.59 -7.75 -3.30
C PRO A 249 24.10 -6.44 -2.69
N ARG A 250 23.41 -5.89 -1.68
CA ARG A 250 23.89 -4.69 -0.97
C ARG A 250 25.15 -5.03 -0.15
N PRO A 251 26.11 -4.09 -0.02
CA PRO A 251 27.23 -4.27 0.88
C PRO A 251 26.74 -4.58 2.31
N ARG A 252 27.43 -5.49 3.01
CA ARG A 252 27.07 -5.87 4.38
C ARG A 252 27.12 -4.63 5.29
N GLY A 253 25.97 -4.30 5.87
CA GLY A 253 25.82 -3.25 6.89
C GLY A 253 25.19 -3.81 8.18
N ASP A 254 25.14 -2.98 9.22
CA ASP A 254 24.43 -3.32 10.46
C ASP A 254 22.93 -3.03 10.31
N HIS A 255 22.15 -4.09 10.08
CA HIS A 255 20.70 -4.01 9.93
C HIS A 255 19.93 -4.26 11.24
N SER A 256 20.60 -4.38 12.39
CA SER A 256 19.99 -4.77 13.68
C SER A 256 18.92 -3.79 14.18
N LYS A 257 19.01 -2.51 13.81
CA LYS A 257 18.09 -1.44 14.24
C LYS A 257 17.01 -1.09 13.20
N CYS A 258 16.98 -1.78 12.06
CA CYS A 258 16.03 -1.49 11.00
C CYS A 258 14.61 -1.88 11.41
N THR A 259 13.62 -1.20 10.84
CA THR A 259 12.20 -1.56 11.03
C THR A 259 11.66 -2.22 9.78
N MET A 260 10.47 -2.83 9.86
CA MET A 260 9.78 -3.30 8.66
C MET A 260 9.51 -2.15 7.67
N ALA A 261 9.36 -0.91 8.14
CA ALA A 261 9.07 0.21 7.26
C ALA A 261 10.29 0.68 6.46
N ILE A 262 11.47 0.76 7.08
CA ILE A 262 12.66 1.31 6.43
C ILE A 262 13.97 0.71 6.96
N CYS A 263 14.94 0.55 6.07
CA CYS A 263 16.32 0.21 6.43
C CYS A 263 17.06 1.47 6.92
N ASN A 264 17.68 1.39 8.10
CA ASN A 264 18.40 2.52 8.69
C ASN A 264 19.63 2.95 7.90
N GLU A 265 20.18 2.10 7.04
CA GLU A 265 21.26 2.51 6.13
C GLU A 265 20.77 3.60 5.16
N TYR A 266 19.50 3.58 4.74
CA TYR A 266 18.90 4.67 3.96
C TYR A 266 18.61 5.93 4.80
N CYS A 267 18.46 5.75 6.12
CA CYS A 267 18.25 6.84 7.06
C CYS A 267 19.53 7.55 7.51
N LYS A 268 20.72 7.04 7.15
CA LYS A 268 21.99 7.69 7.50
C LYS A 268 22.05 9.07 6.83
N LYS A 269 21.62 10.08 7.60
CA LYS A 269 21.74 11.47 7.20
C LYS A 269 23.22 11.78 7.10
N ILE A 270 23.60 12.36 5.98
CA ILE A 270 24.90 13.03 5.89
C ILE A 270 24.80 14.21 6.87
N THR A 271 25.66 14.24 7.88
CA THR A 271 25.72 15.37 8.82
C THR A 271 25.97 16.64 8.04
N ILE A 272 25.22 17.70 8.35
CA ILE A 272 25.37 19.01 7.71
C ILE A 272 26.83 19.47 7.93
N GLY A 273 27.55 19.71 6.84
CA GLY A 273 28.96 20.10 6.85
C GLY A 273 29.99 18.95 6.77
N GLU A 274 29.57 17.68 6.86
CA GLU A 274 30.45 16.51 6.67
C GLU A 274 30.36 15.90 5.26
N TYR A 275 29.45 16.41 4.42
CA TYR A 275 29.33 15.94 3.04
C TYR A 275 30.58 16.29 2.23
N GLN A 276 31.15 15.29 1.56
CA GLN A 276 32.21 15.50 0.58
C GLN A 276 31.79 14.95 -0.78
N GLN A 277 31.72 15.85 -1.78
CA GLN A 277 31.54 15.46 -3.16
C GLN A 277 32.70 14.57 -3.62
N LYS A 278 32.38 13.43 -4.22
CA LYS A 278 33.39 12.50 -4.74
C LYS A 278 33.79 12.87 -6.16
N HIS A 279 35.06 12.65 -6.50
CA HIS A 279 35.51 12.63 -7.89
C HIS A 279 35.02 11.36 -8.61
N VAL A 280 35.09 11.37 -9.95
CA VAL A 280 34.79 10.18 -10.78
C VAL A 280 35.79 9.06 -10.51
N ALA A 281 37.08 9.41 -10.45
CA ALA A 281 38.17 8.51 -10.10
C ALA A 281 38.79 8.96 -8.76
N HIS A 282 39.19 8.00 -7.94
CA HIS A 282 39.70 8.24 -6.58
C HIS A 282 40.99 9.09 -6.56
N ASP A 283 41.78 9.03 -7.63
CA ASP A 283 43.06 9.73 -7.80
C ASP A 283 42.94 11.09 -8.51
N CYS A 284 41.73 11.49 -8.91
CA CYS A 284 41.50 12.77 -9.58
C CYS A 284 41.67 13.95 -8.61
N LYS A 285 42.28 15.04 -9.09
CA LYS A 285 42.53 16.27 -8.33
C LYS A 285 42.04 17.53 -9.07
N CYS A 286 41.01 17.39 -9.90
CA CYS A 286 40.47 18.53 -10.65
C CYS A 286 39.86 19.58 -9.69
N LYS A 287 39.66 20.80 -10.17
CA LYS A 287 39.08 21.90 -9.36
C LYS A 287 37.55 21.83 -9.32
N PRO A 288 36.90 22.37 -8.27
CA PRO A 288 35.46 22.60 -8.29
C PRO A 288 35.16 23.78 -9.23
N ILE A 289 34.09 23.66 -9.99
CA ILE A 289 33.59 24.69 -10.91
C ILE A 289 32.28 25.21 -10.34
N GLN A 290 32.24 26.51 -10.04
CA GLN A 290 31.04 27.19 -9.54
C GLN A 290 30.07 27.47 -10.68
N VAL A 291 28.77 27.44 -10.36
CA VAL A 291 27.74 27.85 -11.32
C VAL A 291 27.84 29.36 -11.59
N PRO A 292 27.69 29.80 -12.86
CA PRO A 292 27.63 31.24 -13.17
C PRO A 292 26.41 31.92 -12.54
N LYS A 293 26.53 33.22 -12.20
CA LYS A 293 25.46 34.00 -11.54
C LYS A 293 24.18 34.08 -12.37
N GLU A 294 24.32 33.95 -13.68
CA GLU A 294 23.23 33.88 -14.64
C GLU A 294 22.20 32.80 -14.26
N ALA A 295 22.64 31.66 -13.72
CA ALA A 295 21.71 30.61 -13.28
C ALA A 295 20.83 31.07 -12.11
N ILE A 296 21.42 31.82 -11.16
CA ILE A 296 20.72 32.39 -10.01
C ILE A 296 19.74 33.47 -10.47
N ASN A 297 20.14 34.31 -11.43
CA ASN A 297 19.28 35.34 -12.00
C ASN A 297 18.03 34.73 -12.67
N LEU A 298 18.20 33.64 -13.43
CA LEU A 298 17.08 32.93 -14.05
C LEU A 298 16.10 32.37 -13.02
N VAL A 299 16.59 31.79 -11.92
CA VAL A 299 15.72 31.36 -10.81
C VAL A 299 14.94 32.54 -10.23
N ALA A 300 15.60 33.69 -10.05
CA ALA A 300 14.94 34.93 -9.64
C ALA A 300 13.89 35.39 -10.67
N GLU A 301 14.09 35.16 -11.95
CA GLU A 301 13.10 35.50 -12.97
C GLU A 301 11.98 34.45 -13.12
N ARG A 302 11.93 33.45 -12.24
CA ARG A 302 11.03 32.29 -12.32
C ARG A 302 11.18 31.49 -13.61
N GLN A 303 12.44 31.39 -14.07
CA GLN A 303 12.84 30.59 -15.21
C GLN A 303 13.73 29.44 -14.75
N ILE A 304 13.67 28.33 -15.48
CA ILE A 304 14.47 27.12 -15.20
C ILE A 304 15.85 27.29 -15.86
N PRO A 305 16.96 27.37 -15.11
CA PRO A 305 18.30 27.47 -15.70
C PRO A 305 18.76 26.11 -16.25
N VAL A 306 19.29 26.06 -17.47
CA VAL A 306 19.91 24.86 -18.03
C VAL A 306 21.36 25.11 -18.42
N LEU A 307 22.17 24.06 -18.31
CA LEU A 307 23.63 24.13 -18.30
C LEU A 307 24.22 23.33 -19.46
N GLN A 308 25.30 23.83 -20.05
CA GLN A 308 26.16 23.08 -20.96
C GLN A 308 27.61 23.17 -20.49
N TRP A 309 28.32 22.04 -20.50
CA TRP A 309 29.73 21.98 -20.13
C TRP A 309 30.59 21.67 -21.35
N ASP A 310 31.48 22.57 -21.73
CA ASP A 310 32.37 22.40 -22.90
C ASP A 310 33.75 21.81 -22.55
N GLY A 311 33.92 21.34 -21.31
CA GLY A 311 35.21 20.87 -20.79
C GLY A 311 36.01 21.94 -20.04
N LYS A 312 35.59 23.21 -20.11
CA LYS A 312 36.28 24.33 -19.44
C LYS A 312 35.33 25.25 -18.69
N THR A 313 34.18 25.59 -19.27
CA THR A 313 33.23 26.54 -18.71
C THR A 313 31.79 26.02 -18.78
N ILE A 314 30.96 26.48 -17.85
CA ILE A 314 29.52 26.24 -17.86
C ILE A 314 28.86 27.39 -18.63
N ARG A 315 28.12 27.07 -19.69
CA ARG A 315 27.20 28.00 -20.35
C ARG A 315 25.82 27.83 -19.76
N VAL A 316 25.14 28.94 -19.47
CA VAL A 316 23.81 28.96 -18.86
C VAL A 316 22.81 29.58 -19.83
N SER A 317 21.63 28.98 -19.93
CA SER A 317 20.50 29.52 -20.71
C SER A 317 19.17 29.24 -20.02
N ALA A 318 18.11 29.91 -20.43
CA ALA A 318 16.76 29.63 -19.97
C ALA A 318 16.23 28.34 -20.64
N GLY A 319 15.67 27.44 -19.84
CA GLY A 319 15.17 26.16 -20.30
C GLY A 319 13.83 26.27 -21.05
N GLY A 320 13.77 25.69 -22.25
CA GLY A 320 12.54 25.32 -22.96
C GLY A 320 12.18 23.82 -22.84
N THR A 321 11.24 23.35 -23.66
CA THR A 321 10.67 21.98 -23.64
C THR A 321 11.59 20.84 -24.10
N GLN A 322 12.89 21.09 -24.36
CA GLN A 322 13.81 20.15 -25.01
C GLN A 322 15.05 19.75 -24.17
N ASN A 323 15.03 19.94 -22.85
CA ASN A 323 16.22 19.74 -22.01
C ASN A 323 16.29 18.35 -21.36
N ASN A 324 17.48 17.97 -20.86
CA ASN A 324 17.73 16.74 -20.11
C ASN A 324 18.03 17.02 -18.65
N TRP A 325 17.87 16.04 -17.77
CA TRP A 325 18.28 16.20 -16.37
C TRP A 325 19.02 14.98 -15.83
N SER A 326 19.85 15.24 -14.83
CA SER A 326 20.58 14.22 -14.07
C SER A 326 20.31 14.38 -12.57
N ASP A 327 20.22 13.27 -11.85
CA ASP A 327 20.12 13.24 -10.39
C ASP A 327 21.28 13.96 -9.70
N GLY A 328 20.99 14.52 -8.53
CA GLY A 328 21.87 15.35 -7.72
C GLY A 328 23.10 14.61 -7.18
N LEU A 329 24.27 15.21 -7.40
CA LEU A 329 25.54 14.74 -6.82
C LEU A 329 25.83 15.36 -5.45
N GLY A 330 24.85 16.01 -4.84
CA GLY A 330 24.93 16.61 -3.50
C GLY A 330 25.76 17.89 -3.42
N ASN A 331 25.45 18.73 -2.43
CA ASN A 331 26.14 20.00 -2.19
C ASN A 331 26.57 20.11 -0.71
N ASP A 332 27.61 20.89 -0.43
CA ASP A 332 28.09 21.20 0.93
C ASP A 332 27.28 22.31 1.64
N ASP A 333 26.12 22.65 1.07
CA ASP A 333 25.18 23.72 1.46
C ASP A 333 25.73 25.15 1.43
N LYS A 334 26.99 25.35 1.01
CA LYS A 334 27.65 26.67 0.98
C LYS A 334 27.72 27.25 -0.42
N ILE A 335 28.08 26.45 -1.43
CA ILE A 335 28.35 26.98 -2.78
C ILE A 335 27.81 26.03 -3.85
N ASN A 336 27.06 26.55 -4.84
CA ASN A 336 26.68 25.79 -6.02
C ASN A 336 27.89 25.48 -6.91
N SER A 337 28.49 24.29 -6.73
CA SER A 337 29.65 23.86 -7.51
C SER A 337 29.73 22.34 -7.69
N LEU A 338 30.45 21.90 -8.72
CA LEU A 338 30.78 20.49 -8.98
C LEU A 338 32.22 20.34 -9.47
N TRP A 339 32.83 19.20 -9.18
CA TRP A 339 34.15 18.85 -9.73
C TRP A 339 34.11 18.78 -11.27
N ALA A 340 35.12 19.36 -11.93
CA ALA A 340 35.21 19.34 -13.40
C ALA A 340 35.11 17.92 -14.00
N CYS A 341 35.65 16.89 -13.33
CA CYS A 341 35.51 15.50 -13.77
C CYS A 341 34.06 15.01 -13.75
N GLN A 342 33.25 15.44 -12.77
CA GLN A 342 31.84 15.07 -12.69
C GLN A 342 31.03 15.81 -13.77
N LEU A 343 31.33 17.08 -14.03
CA LEU A 343 30.73 17.83 -15.15
C LEU A 343 31.01 17.15 -16.49
N SER A 344 32.28 16.77 -16.76
CA SER A 344 32.64 16.05 -17.97
C SER A 344 31.92 14.71 -18.08
N ARG A 345 31.77 13.98 -16.98
CA ARG A 345 31.03 12.71 -16.95
C ARG A 345 29.54 12.92 -17.24
N ILE A 346 28.88 13.85 -16.54
CA ILE A 346 27.46 14.15 -16.74
C ILE A 346 27.22 14.55 -18.19
N GLN A 347 28.02 15.49 -18.72
CA GLN A 347 27.87 15.94 -20.10
C GLN A 347 28.00 14.80 -21.11
N LEU A 348 28.97 13.89 -20.90
CA LEU A 348 29.15 12.72 -21.74
C LEU A 348 27.92 11.80 -21.70
N LEU A 349 27.44 11.45 -20.50
CA LEU A 349 26.27 10.57 -20.34
C LEU A 349 25.01 11.17 -20.97
N VAL A 350 24.79 12.47 -20.76
CA VAL A 350 23.65 13.21 -21.31
C VAL A 350 23.72 13.27 -22.86
N ASN A 351 24.92 13.43 -23.43
CA ASN A 351 25.13 13.37 -24.88
C ASN A 351 24.89 11.95 -25.45
N GLU A 352 25.31 10.91 -24.73
CA GLU A 352 25.15 9.51 -25.14
C GLU A 352 23.68 9.09 -25.25
N LEU A 353 22.81 9.62 -24.38
CA LEU A 353 21.35 9.41 -24.49
C LEU A 353 20.83 9.77 -25.89
N TYR A 354 21.41 10.78 -26.55
CA TYR A 354 20.97 11.28 -27.86
C TYR A 354 21.77 10.71 -29.03
N SER A 355 22.75 9.86 -28.75
CA SER A 355 23.65 9.29 -29.74
C SER A 355 23.24 7.90 -30.20
N ARG A 356 22.49 7.14 -29.38
CA ARG A 356 21.99 5.81 -29.73
C ARG A 356 20.51 5.87 -30.17
N PRO A 357 20.13 5.22 -31.29
CA PRO A 357 18.71 4.99 -31.58
C PRO A 357 18.18 3.98 -30.55
N HIS A 358 17.48 4.48 -29.53
CA HIS A 358 16.76 3.63 -28.58
C HIS A 358 15.65 2.86 -29.32
N ARG A 359 15.49 1.56 -29.02
CA ARG A 359 14.61 0.66 -29.77
C ARG A 359 13.14 0.98 -29.49
N ALA A 360 12.53 1.60 -30.51
CA ALA A 360 11.15 1.48 -30.97
C ALA A 360 10.08 2.49 -30.45
N LEU A 361 9.45 3.13 -31.44
CA LEU A 361 8.11 3.73 -31.48
C LEU A 361 7.93 5.11 -30.84
N ASP A 362 8.52 6.13 -31.46
CA ASP A 362 7.88 7.46 -31.47
C ASP A 362 8.18 8.20 -32.78
N PRO A 363 7.30 8.09 -33.79
CA PRO A 363 7.40 8.88 -35.02
C PRO A 363 7.30 10.39 -34.77
N ASP A 364 6.73 10.84 -33.64
CA ASP A 364 6.36 12.24 -33.44
C ASP A 364 7.45 13.11 -32.78
N HIS A 365 8.50 12.50 -32.21
CA HIS A 365 9.52 13.25 -31.45
C HIS A 365 10.97 12.97 -31.87
N ALA A 366 11.17 12.49 -33.10
CA ALA A 366 12.41 12.72 -33.84
C ALA A 366 12.54 14.20 -34.28
N ARG A 367 12.00 15.14 -33.48
CA ARG A 367 12.33 16.55 -33.62
C ARG A 367 13.77 16.69 -33.17
N GLU A 368 14.63 16.91 -34.16
CA GLU A 368 16.02 17.28 -34.01
C GLU A 368 16.15 18.20 -32.80
N VAL A 369 16.80 17.72 -31.73
CA VAL A 369 17.41 18.62 -30.76
C VAL A 369 18.31 19.51 -31.62
N SER A 370 18.04 20.81 -31.67
CA SER A 370 18.84 21.75 -32.45
C SER A 370 20.26 21.72 -31.90
N ARG A 371 21.11 20.93 -32.55
CA ARG A 371 22.54 20.77 -32.22
C ARG A 371 23.28 21.95 -32.83
N GLU A 372 23.15 23.15 -32.25
CA GLU A 372 24.02 24.26 -32.69
C GLU A 372 25.50 23.90 -32.45
N ASP A 373 25.81 23.13 -31.40
CA ASP A 373 27.18 22.69 -31.05
C ASP A 373 27.34 21.16 -30.78
N GLY A 374 26.27 20.36 -30.89
CA GLY A 374 26.30 18.92 -30.55
C GLY A 374 26.39 18.59 -29.06
N ILE A 375 26.32 19.60 -28.17
CA ILE A 375 26.31 19.47 -26.71
C ILE A 375 24.88 19.59 -26.19
N VAL A 376 24.42 18.61 -25.43
CA VAL A 376 23.05 18.58 -24.90
C VAL A 376 22.99 19.30 -23.55
N SER A 377 22.06 20.23 -23.40
CA SER A 377 21.84 20.96 -22.14
C SER A 377 21.30 20.06 -21.04
N PHE A 378 21.75 20.27 -19.80
CA PHE A 378 21.28 19.54 -18.63
C PHE A 378 20.93 20.44 -17.43
N TRP A 379 20.08 19.93 -16.53
CA TRP A 379 19.83 20.51 -15.20
C TRP A 379 20.26 19.52 -14.13
N ILE A 380 20.77 20.04 -13.01
CA ILE A 380 21.06 19.28 -11.79
C ILE A 380 20.84 20.19 -10.58
N ASP A 381 20.13 19.68 -9.57
CA ASP A 381 19.75 20.43 -8.37
C ASP A 381 20.96 21.09 -7.68
N THR A 382 22.09 20.40 -7.70
CA THR A 382 23.35 20.76 -7.04
C THR A 382 23.89 22.10 -7.56
N LEU A 383 23.66 22.40 -8.83
CA LEU A 383 24.07 23.65 -9.47
C LEU A 383 22.93 24.65 -9.63
N CYS A 384 21.70 24.19 -9.83
CA CYS A 384 20.58 25.04 -10.20
C CYS A 384 19.67 25.46 -9.03
N VAL A 385 19.77 24.82 -7.85
CA VAL A 385 19.02 25.21 -6.65
C VAL A 385 19.94 26.06 -5.75
N PRO A 386 19.65 27.36 -5.55
CA PRO A 386 20.54 28.24 -4.79
C PRO A 386 20.87 27.74 -3.37
N VAL A 387 22.15 27.74 -3.04
CA VAL A 387 22.70 27.49 -1.69
C VAL A 387 23.66 28.61 -1.27
N GLY A 388 23.97 28.72 0.01
CA GLY A 388 24.66 29.90 0.57
C GLY A 388 23.72 31.08 0.79
N GLU A 389 23.96 31.85 1.85
CA GLU A 389 23.11 33.00 2.22
C GLU A 389 23.08 34.06 1.11
N GLU A 390 24.22 34.28 0.44
CA GLU A 390 24.37 35.24 -0.64
C GLU A 390 23.53 34.93 -1.88
N ASN A 391 23.23 33.64 -2.12
CA ASN A 391 22.42 33.21 -3.25
C ASN A 391 20.96 32.94 -2.85
N ARG A 392 20.65 32.76 -1.56
CA ARG A 392 19.27 32.66 -1.06
C ARG A 392 18.56 34.00 -1.08
N HIS A 393 19.25 35.06 -0.67
CA HIS A 393 18.74 36.42 -0.53
C HIS A 393 19.52 37.41 -1.39
N ALA A 394 19.59 37.15 -2.70
CA ALA A 394 20.35 37.99 -3.62
C ALA A 394 19.89 39.47 -3.53
N GLY A 395 20.82 40.38 -3.23
CA GLY A 395 20.53 41.80 -3.04
C GLY A 395 20.10 42.21 -1.62
N GLY A 396 20.13 41.30 -0.64
CA GLY A 396 19.81 41.59 0.77
C GLY A 396 18.32 41.65 1.10
N ASP A 397 17.46 41.10 0.24
CA ASP A 397 16.01 41.00 0.50
C ASP A 397 15.70 39.72 1.28
N ASP A 398 15.66 39.83 2.61
CA ASP A 398 15.33 38.73 3.53
C ASP A 398 13.93 38.13 3.29
N LYS A 399 13.06 38.81 2.52
CA LYS A 399 11.72 38.29 2.20
C LYS A 399 11.71 37.35 1.00
N ARG A 400 12.74 37.42 0.14
CA ARG A 400 12.79 36.64 -1.10
C ARG A 400 13.79 35.51 -0.95
N ASP A 401 13.28 34.32 -0.64
CA ASP A 401 14.07 33.09 -0.58
C ASP A 401 14.10 32.40 -1.95
N LEU A 402 15.19 32.61 -2.71
CA LEU A 402 15.37 32.00 -4.03
C LEU A 402 15.47 30.47 -3.99
N ARG A 403 15.79 29.87 -2.85
CA ARG A 403 15.75 28.42 -2.70
C ARG A 403 14.31 27.92 -2.69
N LYS A 404 13.40 28.61 -1.98
CA LYS A 404 11.96 28.28 -2.02
C LYS A 404 11.39 28.41 -3.43
N GLU A 405 11.78 29.45 -4.16
CA GLU A 405 11.37 29.66 -5.56
C GLU A 405 11.96 28.61 -6.51
N ALA A 406 13.18 28.13 -6.30
CA ALA A 406 13.71 27.00 -7.06
C ALA A 406 12.94 25.71 -6.74
N ILE A 407 12.62 25.46 -5.46
CA ILE A 407 11.88 24.27 -5.01
C ILE A 407 10.45 24.26 -5.57
N SER A 408 9.75 25.41 -5.61
CA SER A 408 8.41 25.50 -6.21
C SER A 408 8.42 25.15 -7.70
N GLN A 409 9.52 25.43 -8.40
CA GLN A 409 9.70 25.11 -9.82
C GLN A 409 10.17 23.66 -10.07
N MET A 410 10.63 22.91 -9.07
CA MET A 410 11.21 21.56 -9.29
C MET A 410 10.25 20.58 -9.96
N ALA A 411 8.93 20.71 -9.74
CA ALA A 411 7.96 19.87 -10.42
C ALA A 411 7.92 20.14 -11.92
N ASP A 412 8.01 21.42 -12.31
CA ASP A 412 8.00 21.87 -13.70
C ASP A 412 9.35 21.70 -14.38
N VAL A 413 10.44 21.64 -13.59
CA VAL A 413 11.65 20.95 -14.04
C VAL A 413 11.19 19.56 -14.44
N TYR A 414 10.92 18.61 -13.55
CA TYR A 414 10.72 17.20 -13.93
C TYR A 414 9.64 16.87 -14.98
N ARG A 415 8.66 17.73 -15.22
CA ARG A 415 7.67 17.55 -16.29
C ARG A 415 8.16 17.96 -17.69
N LEU A 416 9.03 18.97 -17.79
CA LEU A 416 9.35 19.64 -19.07
C LEU A 416 10.55 19.05 -19.85
N ALA A 417 11.20 17.99 -19.38
CA ALA A 417 12.36 17.41 -20.04
C ALA A 417 11.88 16.45 -21.07
N SER A 418 12.75 16.34 -22.04
CA SER A 418 12.80 15.18 -22.88
C SER A 418 13.20 13.90 -22.12
N ARG A 419 14.17 13.95 -21.19
CA ARG A 419 14.67 12.78 -20.43
C ARG A 419 15.20 13.11 -19.03
N VAL A 420 15.00 12.17 -18.10
CA VAL A 420 15.55 12.18 -16.74
C VAL A 420 16.52 11.01 -16.58
N LEU A 421 17.77 11.29 -16.21
CA LEU A 421 18.82 10.29 -16.02
C LEU A 421 19.15 10.09 -14.54
N VAL A 422 18.94 8.87 -14.05
CA VAL A 422 19.26 8.46 -12.68
C VAL A 422 20.70 7.95 -12.61
N LEU A 423 21.48 8.51 -11.69
CA LEU A 423 22.87 8.14 -11.42
C LEU A 423 23.03 7.62 -9.98
N ASP A 424 22.83 6.32 -9.77
CA ASP A 424 23.03 5.70 -8.46
C ASP A 424 24.24 4.75 -8.47
N SER A 425 25.13 4.90 -7.48
CA SER A 425 26.37 4.12 -7.40
C SER A 425 26.15 2.61 -7.34
N PHE A 426 25.04 2.13 -6.80
CA PHE A 426 24.69 0.73 -6.72
C PHE A 426 24.17 0.21 -8.06
N ILE A 427 23.32 1.00 -8.75
CA ILE A 427 22.80 0.71 -10.08
C ILE A 427 23.92 0.64 -11.12
N LEU A 428 24.88 1.57 -11.05
CA LEU A 428 26.04 1.67 -11.93
C LEU A 428 26.96 0.43 -11.95
N THR A 429 26.81 -0.49 -11.00
CA THR A 429 27.60 -1.74 -10.98
C THR A 429 27.02 -2.85 -11.84
N LEU A 430 25.73 -2.76 -12.18
CA LEU A 430 25.01 -3.77 -12.96
C LEU A 430 25.12 -3.45 -14.46
N PRO A 431 25.36 -4.43 -15.36
CA PRO A 431 25.35 -4.19 -16.80
C PRO A 431 23.93 -4.15 -17.39
N CYS A 432 23.79 -3.48 -18.53
CA CYS A 432 22.59 -3.48 -19.37
C CYS A 432 22.15 -4.90 -19.79
N SER A 433 23.07 -5.85 -19.89
CA SER A 433 22.73 -7.24 -20.26
C SER A 433 22.13 -8.09 -19.13
N ALA A 434 22.01 -7.56 -17.91
CA ALA A 434 21.47 -8.31 -16.76
C ALA A 434 19.99 -8.66 -16.93
N ASP A 435 19.53 -9.72 -16.24
CA ASP A 435 18.11 -10.10 -16.21
C ASP A 435 17.26 -8.95 -15.64
N VAL A 436 16.05 -8.80 -16.15
CA VAL A 436 15.15 -7.71 -15.78
C VAL A 436 14.83 -7.71 -14.28
N VAL A 437 14.75 -8.88 -13.64
CA VAL A 437 14.52 -9.02 -12.19
C VAL A 437 15.67 -8.40 -11.41
N ASP A 438 16.91 -8.62 -11.85
CA ASP A 438 18.10 -8.05 -11.20
C ASP A 438 18.15 -6.52 -11.38
N LYS A 439 17.75 -6.01 -12.54
CA LYS A 439 17.63 -4.55 -12.78
C LYS A 439 16.61 -3.91 -11.85
N TYR A 440 15.41 -4.48 -11.77
CA TYR A 440 14.35 -3.96 -10.89
C TYR A 440 14.71 -4.07 -9.42
N LEU A 441 15.30 -5.20 -9.01
CA LEU A 441 15.83 -5.36 -7.66
C LEU A 441 16.89 -4.29 -7.35
N ARG A 442 17.80 -4.04 -8.30
CA ARG A 442 18.85 -3.04 -8.13
C ARG A 442 18.32 -1.63 -7.97
N ILE A 443 17.27 -1.29 -8.72
CA ILE A 443 16.55 -0.02 -8.60
C ILE A 443 15.84 0.05 -7.24
N HIS A 444 15.07 -0.97 -6.86
CA HIS A 444 14.33 -0.99 -5.59
C HIS A 444 15.25 -0.81 -4.38
N LEU A 445 16.41 -1.46 -4.38
CA LEU A 445 17.39 -1.40 -3.29
C LEU A 445 18.33 -0.17 -3.36
N SER A 446 18.21 0.67 -4.38
CA SER A 446 19.09 1.83 -4.58
C SER A 446 18.83 2.92 -3.53
N THR A 447 19.86 3.72 -3.20
CA THR A 447 19.65 4.88 -2.32
C THR A 447 18.72 5.89 -2.97
N TRP A 448 18.79 6.02 -4.30
CA TRP A 448 17.86 6.84 -5.06
C TRP A 448 16.40 6.46 -4.79
N HIS A 449 16.02 5.17 -4.83
CA HIS A 449 14.62 4.76 -4.61
C HIS A 449 14.08 5.09 -3.21
N HIS A 450 14.95 5.24 -2.20
CA HIS A 450 14.56 5.45 -0.81
C HIS A 450 14.63 6.91 -0.33
N ARG A 451 14.89 7.88 -1.22
CA ARG A 451 14.82 9.32 -0.87
C ARG A 451 13.43 9.90 -1.20
N LEU A 452 12.97 10.90 -0.46
CA LEU A 452 11.67 11.53 -0.75
C LEU A 452 11.66 12.22 -2.12
N TRP A 453 12.61 13.11 -2.38
CA TRP A 453 12.65 13.97 -3.57
C TRP A 453 12.80 13.19 -4.90
N THR A 454 13.47 12.04 -4.85
CA THR A 454 13.63 11.15 -6.01
C THR A 454 12.32 10.47 -6.43
N MET A 455 11.30 10.44 -5.55
CA MET A 455 9.95 10.04 -5.93
C MET A 455 9.38 11.02 -6.95
N GLN A 456 9.53 12.32 -6.68
CA GLN A 456 9.07 13.38 -7.56
C GLN A 456 9.84 13.36 -8.89
N GLU A 457 11.16 13.15 -8.85
CA GLU A 457 11.98 12.97 -10.07
C GLU A 457 11.45 11.84 -10.96
N GLY A 458 11.19 10.67 -10.36
CA GLY A 458 10.77 9.49 -11.12
C GLY A 458 9.33 9.55 -11.63
N GLN A 459 8.39 10.08 -10.84
CA GLN A 459 6.96 10.09 -11.19
C GLN A 459 6.55 11.22 -12.13
N LEU A 460 7.27 12.35 -12.11
CA LEU A 460 6.99 13.46 -13.02
C LEU A 460 7.75 13.36 -14.35
N ALA A 461 8.75 12.49 -14.42
CA ALA A 461 9.52 12.22 -15.63
C ALA A 461 8.63 11.72 -16.76
N SER A 462 8.65 12.42 -17.90
CA SER A 462 8.10 11.91 -19.17
C SER A 462 8.84 10.65 -19.64
N ARG A 463 10.16 10.61 -19.45
CA ARG A 463 11.04 9.49 -19.79
C ARG A 463 12.13 9.33 -18.74
N LEU A 464 12.01 8.28 -17.94
CA LEU A 464 12.96 7.93 -16.89
C LEU A 464 14.00 6.93 -17.40
N PHE A 465 15.28 7.30 -17.32
CA PHE A 465 16.44 6.48 -17.69
C PHE A 465 17.28 6.15 -16.47
N PHE A 466 17.81 4.93 -16.45
CA PHE A 466 18.77 4.50 -15.43
C PHE A 466 20.12 4.23 -16.10
N GLN A 467 21.17 4.86 -15.57
CA GLN A 467 22.53 4.57 -16.02
C GLN A 467 23.04 3.28 -15.37
N PHE A 468 23.23 2.26 -16.19
CA PHE A 468 23.93 1.02 -15.86
C PHE A 468 25.42 1.15 -16.19
N ARG A 469 26.20 0.11 -15.90
CA ARG A 469 27.66 0.10 -16.05
C ARG A 469 28.15 0.47 -17.44
N ASP A 470 27.43 0.02 -18.48
CA ASP A 470 27.82 0.05 -19.90
C ASP A 470 26.81 0.79 -20.80
N GLY A 471 25.77 1.39 -20.22
CA GLY A 471 24.80 2.19 -20.96
C GLY A 471 23.61 2.64 -20.12
N ALA A 472 22.80 3.52 -20.67
CA ALA A 472 21.51 3.90 -20.10
C ALA A 472 20.38 3.14 -20.80
N GLU A 473 19.40 2.69 -20.01
CA GLU A 473 18.15 2.14 -20.53
C GLU A 473 16.97 2.92 -19.96
N SER A 474 15.96 3.15 -20.80
CA SER A 474 14.71 3.73 -20.32
C SER A 474 13.93 2.68 -19.53
N PHE A 475 13.08 3.14 -18.61
CA PHE A 475 12.17 2.26 -17.89
C PHE A 475 11.24 1.49 -18.85
N ASN A 476 10.88 2.10 -19.98
CA ASN A 476 10.07 1.47 -21.03
C ASN A 476 10.85 0.40 -21.79
N ASP A 477 12.12 0.64 -22.09
CA ASP A 477 13.00 -0.30 -22.79
C ASP A 477 13.17 -1.56 -21.95
N MET A 478 13.42 -1.40 -20.64
CA MET A 478 13.53 -2.52 -19.70
C MET A 478 12.25 -3.37 -19.68
N LYS A 479 11.08 -2.72 -19.62
CA LYS A 479 9.78 -3.41 -19.66
C LYS A 479 9.56 -4.11 -21.00
N LEU A 480 9.81 -3.44 -22.12
CA LEU A 480 9.56 -3.99 -23.45
C LEU A 480 10.45 -5.20 -23.74
N VAL A 481 11.76 -5.12 -23.44
CA VAL A 481 12.69 -6.25 -23.60
C VAL A 481 12.30 -7.38 -22.63
N GLY A 482 11.94 -7.04 -21.39
CA GLY A 482 11.43 -7.99 -20.42
C GLY A 482 10.17 -8.71 -20.91
N LEU A 483 9.18 -7.99 -21.44
CA LEU A 483 7.91 -8.53 -21.93
C LEU A 483 8.00 -9.23 -23.29
N GLN A 484 8.87 -8.78 -24.20
CA GLN A 484 9.08 -9.44 -25.49
C GLN A 484 9.75 -10.80 -25.33
N SER A 485 10.61 -10.95 -24.32
CA SER A 485 11.20 -12.25 -23.94
C SER A 485 10.32 -13.06 -22.99
N PHE A 486 9.26 -12.45 -22.44
CA PHE A 486 8.37 -13.04 -21.44
C PHE A 486 6.96 -13.23 -21.99
N ASP A 487 6.65 -14.45 -22.43
CA ASP A 487 5.28 -14.86 -22.66
C ASP A 487 4.54 -14.94 -21.31
N ARG A 488 3.82 -13.88 -20.94
CA ARG A 488 3.02 -13.82 -19.70
C ARG A 488 1.96 -14.90 -19.60
N PHE A 489 1.59 -15.53 -20.71
CA PHE A 489 0.59 -16.60 -20.78
C PHE A 489 1.24 -17.99 -20.79
N ALA A 490 2.57 -18.08 -20.87
CA ALA A 490 3.27 -19.34 -20.73
C ALA A 490 2.98 -19.95 -19.34
N PRO A 491 2.63 -21.24 -19.23
CA PRO A 491 2.25 -21.86 -17.96
C PRO A 491 3.29 -21.69 -16.84
N ARG A 492 4.59 -21.78 -17.16
CA ARG A 492 5.67 -21.55 -16.18
C ARG A 492 5.69 -20.12 -15.62
N ASN A 493 5.31 -19.14 -16.43
CA ASN A 493 5.29 -17.73 -16.03
C ASN A 493 4.03 -17.39 -15.23
N LEU A 494 2.91 -18.09 -15.47
CA LEU A 494 1.72 -18.02 -14.62
C LEU A 494 1.96 -18.65 -13.23
N CYS A 495 2.76 -19.72 -13.17
CA CYS A 495 3.17 -20.34 -11.91
C CYS A 495 4.12 -19.48 -11.07
N SER A 496 4.85 -18.55 -11.67
CA SER A 496 5.83 -17.73 -10.97
C SER A 496 5.77 -16.31 -11.51
N PRO A 497 4.89 -15.48 -10.94
CA PRO A 497 4.68 -14.13 -11.46
C PRO A 497 5.86 -13.20 -11.17
N THR A 498 6.93 -13.62 -10.49
CA THR A 498 8.10 -12.79 -10.11
C THR A 498 8.58 -11.83 -11.20
N ARG A 499 8.76 -12.30 -12.44
CA ARG A 499 9.15 -11.42 -13.57
C ARG A 499 8.08 -10.39 -13.91
N LEU A 500 6.82 -10.81 -13.96
CA LEU A 500 5.68 -9.93 -14.20
C LEU A 500 5.55 -8.90 -13.08
N LEU A 501 5.74 -9.31 -11.82
CA LEU A 501 5.71 -8.44 -10.65
C LEU A 501 6.80 -7.38 -10.72
N CYS A 502 8.05 -7.78 -10.96
CA CYS A 502 9.15 -6.83 -11.11
C CYS A 502 8.90 -5.85 -12.28
N ALA A 503 8.39 -6.35 -13.40
CA ALA A 503 8.07 -5.53 -14.57
C ALA A 503 6.91 -4.56 -14.33
N VAL A 504 5.87 -4.97 -13.62
CA VAL A 504 4.63 -4.20 -13.46
C VAL A 504 4.65 -3.29 -12.23
N GLU A 505 5.21 -3.71 -11.10
CA GLU A 505 5.00 -2.99 -9.82
C GLU A 505 5.81 -1.68 -9.74
N LEU A 506 7.11 -1.72 -10.08
CA LEU A 506 7.90 -0.48 -10.16
C LEU A 506 7.40 0.43 -11.30
N GLU A 507 6.80 -0.15 -12.35
CA GLU A 507 6.20 0.66 -13.42
C GLU A 507 4.89 1.31 -12.99
N ALA A 508 4.00 0.56 -12.36
CA ALA A 508 2.74 1.07 -11.81
C ALA A 508 3.01 2.22 -10.84
N PHE A 509 4.14 2.18 -10.16
CA PHE A 509 4.62 3.29 -9.35
C PHE A 509 5.09 4.51 -10.14
N TYR A 510 6.11 4.35 -11.01
CA TYR A 510 6.74 5.48 -11.70
C TYR A 510 5.95 6.00 -12.90
N ARG A 511 5.04 5.20 -13.46
CA ARG A 511 4.20 5.50 -14.63
C ARG A 511 2.70 5.31 -14.38
N GLY A 512 2.27 5.32 -13.11
CA GLY A 512 0.86 5.11 -12.73
C GLY A 512 -0.13 6.10 -13.37
N THR A 513 0.35 7.24 -13.88
CA THR A 513 -0.40 8.23 -14.65
C THR A 513 -0.61 7.85 -16.13
N GLU A 514 0.26 7.01 -16.70
CA GLU A 514 0.25 6.64 -18.13
C GLU A 514 -0.45 5.29 -18.41
N LEU A 515 -0.63 4.44 -17.39
CA LEU A 515 -1.17 3.07 -17.53
C LEU A 515 -2.72 2.96 -17.51
N GLY A 516 -3.45 4.06 -17.71
CA GLY A 516 -4.85 3.98 -18.12
C GLY A 516 -5.85 3.43 -17.08
N ALA A 517 -5.70 3.80 -15.80
CA ALA A 517 -6.89 3.96 -14.97
C ALA A 517 -7.45 5.36 -15.21
N ASP A 518 -8.76 5.53 -15.11
CA ASP A 518 -9.53 6.77 -15.27
C ASP A 518 -9.20 7.87 -14.20
N THR A 519 -7.94 7.90 -13.71
CA THR A 519 -7.46 8.63 -12.52
C THR A 519 -6.96 10.03 -12.81
N SER A 520 -7.20 10.58 -14.01
CA SER A 520 -6.80 11.96 -14.32
C SER A 520 -7.56 13.02 -13.51
N ARG A 521 -8.56 12.64 -12.69
CA ARG A 521 -9.26 13.56 -11.77
C ARG A 521 -9.36 13.11 -10.31
N ASP A 522 -9.15 11.83 -9.97
CA ASP A 522 -9.34 11.37 -8.59
C ASP A 522 -8.06 11.51 -7.75
N ILE A 523 -7.92 12.66 -7.08
CA ILE A 523 -6.82 12.98 -6.17
C ILE A 523 -6.74 11.94 -5.03
N MET A 524 -7.85 11.37 -4.59
CA MET A 524 -7.90 10.37 -3.52
C MET A 524 -7.22 9.06 -3.91
N ALA A 525 -7.56 8.51 -5.08
CA ALA A 525 -6.89 7.32 -5.60
C ALA A 525 -5.38 7.54 -5.80
N ARG A 526 -4.99 8.72 -6.30
CA ARG A 526 -3.58 9.08 -6.48
C ARG A 526 -2.85 9.22 -5.15
N MET A 527 -3.47 9.87 -4.16
CA MET A 527 -2.92 9.96 -2.80
C MET A 527 -2.75 8.58 -2.19
N ARG A 528 -3.75 7.70 -2.36
CA ARG A 528 -3.66 6.30 -1.90
C ARG A 528 -2.47 5.57 -2.51
N SER A 529 -2.29 5.73 -3.82
CA SER A 529 -1.12 5.16 -4.50
C SER A 529 0.17 5.74 -3.94
N CYS A 530 0.29 7.07 -3.85
CA CYS A 530 1.49 7.75 -3.35
C CYS A 530 1.86 7.32 -1.94
N ALA A 531 0.91 7.26 -1.02
CA ALA A 531 1.13 6.89 0.38
C ALA A 531 1.75 5.50 0.55
N ARG A 532 1.41 4.53 -0.33
CA ARG A 532 2.01 3.19 -0.29
C ARG A 532 3.54 3.27 -0.45
N TYR A 533 4.02 4.10 -1.38
CA TYR A 533 5.44 4.20 -1.72
C TYR A 533 6.24 5.20 -0.88
N LEU A 534 5.60 5.89 0.08
CA LEU A 534 6.27 6.74 1.06
C LEU A 534 6.84 5.93 2.24
N ARG A 535 6.34 4.71 2.48
CA ARG A 535 6.78 3.80 3.56
C ARG A 535 8.30 3.72 3.69
N GLY A 536 8.95 3.38 2.59
CA GLY A 536 10.38 3.08 2.55
C GLY A 536 11.26 4.31 2.34
N ARG A 537 10.71 5.53 2.39
CA ARG A 537 11.42 6.75 2.03
C ARG A 537 11.83 7.59 3.23
N GLU A 538 12.89 8.36 3.04
CA GLU A 538 13.41 9.33 4.01
C GLU A 538 13.67 10.70 3.38
N THR A 539 13.58 11.74 4.21
CA THR A 539 14.02 13.10 3.89
C THR A 539 14.93 13.68 4.97
N SER A 540 15.87 14.54 4.58
CA SER A 540 16.69 15.30 5.55
C SER A 540 15.86 16.31 6.32
N ARG A 541 14.83 16.90 5.68
CA ARG A 541 13.91 17.91 6.24
C ARG A 541 12.46 17.41 6.13
N SER A 542 11.81 17.17 7.27
CA SER A 542 10.42 16.66 7.29
C SER A 542 9.40 17.62 6.69
N GLU A 543 9.72 18.92 6.65
CA GLU A 543 8.90 19.97 6.03
C GLU A 543 8.75 19.82 4.51
N ASP A 544 9.59 19.00 3.88
CA ASP A 544 9.60 18.76 2.44
C ASP A 544 8.54 17.72 2.02
N GLU A 545 8.13 16.85 2.94
CA GLU A 545 7.16 15.77 2.65
C GLU A 545 5.85 16.28 2.02
N PRO A 546 5.08 17.18 2.65
CA PRO A 546 3.82 17.64 2.09
C PRO A 546 4.01 18.41 0.76
N VAL A 547 5.18 19.04 0.55
CA VAL A 547 5.50 19.76 -0.69
C VAL A 547 5.74 18.78 -1.85
N CYS A 548 6.56 17.76 -1.63
CA CYS A 548 6.86 16.72 -2.61
C CYS A 548 5.57 15.99 -3.03
N VAL A 549 4.74 15.61 -2.06
CA VAL A 549 3.47 14.91 -2.34
C VAL A 549 2.47 15.83 -3.04
N ALA A 550 2.36 17.11 -2.65
CA ALA A 550 1.52 18.08 -3.36
C ALA A 550 1.90 18.21 -4.85
N ASN A 551 3.21 18.31 -5.14
CA ASN A 551 3.72 18.37 -6.51
C ASN A 551 3.33 17.14 -7.33
N ILE A 552 3.51 15.94 -6.76
CA ILE A 552 3.16 14.67 -7.39
C ILE A 552 1.65 14.59 -7.67
N LEU A 553 0.82 15.08 -6.74
CA LEU A 553 -0.63 15.10 -6.89
C LEU A 553 -1.13 16.22 -7.81
N GLY A 554 -0.26 17.12 -8.28
CA GLY A 554 -0.64 18.28 -9.10
C GLY A 554 -1.45 19.32 -8.31
N LEU A 555 -1.20 19.40 -6.99
CA LEU A 555 -1.77 20.41 -6.09
C LEU A 555 -0.84 21.64 -6.05
N ASP A 556 -1.36 22.74 -5.51
CA ASP A 556 -0.59 23.98 -5.33
C ASP A 556 0.40 23.86 -4.17
N ALA A 557 1.60 23.33 -4.47
CA ALA A 557 2.67 23.18 -3.50
C ALA A 557 3.22 24.52 -2.99
N GLY A 558 2.98 25.64 -3.70
CA GLY A 558 3.34 26.99 -3.25
C GLY A 558 2.63 27.34 -1.94
N ARG A 559 1.31 27.07 -1.86
CA ARG A 559 0.52 27.27 -0.64
C ARG A 559 1.03 26.46 0.56
N VAL A 560 1.58 25.28 0.29
CA VAL A 560 2.23 24.45 1.32
C VAL A 560 3.55 25.09 1.75
N LEU A 561 4.40 25.50 0.80
CA LEU A 561 5.70 26.13 1.10
C LEU A 561 5.60 27.43 1.90
N ASP A 562 4.49 28.17 1.72
CA ASP A 562 4.17 29.40 2.45
C ASP A 562 3.85 29.17 3.94
N GLN A 563 3.58 27.93 4.37
CA GLN A 563 3.37 27.62 5.78
C GLN A 563 4.69 27.35 6.52
N ASP A 564 4.74 27.80 7.77
CA ASP A 564 5.89 27.63 8.66
C ASP A 564 5.80 26.34 9.47
N GLY A 565 6.83 25.51 9.38
CA GLY A 565 6.94 24.27 10.14
C GLY A 565 6.22 23.08 9.52
N ALA A 566 6.72 21.88 9.81
CA ALA A 566 6.24 20.64 9.20
C ALA A 566 4.74 20.38 9.42
N ASP A 567 4.23 20.67 10.62
CA ASP A 567 2.85 20.36 10.98
C ASP A 567 1.84 21.30 10.27
N ALA A 568 2.17 22.58 10.10
CA ALA A 568 1.33 23.54 9.39
C ALA A 568 1.30 23.22 7.88
N ARG A 569 2.45 22.85 7.30
CA ARG A 569 2.54 22.38 5.92
C ARG A 569 1.70 21.13 5.69
N MET A 570 1.75 20.16 6.62
CA MET A 570 0.96 18.93 6.51
C MET A 570 -0.55 19.20 6.64
N ALA A 571 -0.96 20.10 7.54
CA ALA A 571 -2.36 20.54 7.63
C ALA A 571 -2.85 21.19 6.33
N CYS A 572 -2.05 22.11 5.76
CA CYS A 572 -2.37 22.74 4.48
C CYS A 572 -2.43 21.72 3.34
N PHE A 573 -1.54 20.72 3.34
CA PHE A 573 -1.60 19.62 2.37
C PHE A 573 -2.92 18.84 2.47
N TYR A 574 -3.38 18.51 3.68
CA TYR A 574 -4.69 17.88 3.88
C TYR A 574 -5.83 18.75 3.33
N ASP A 575 -5.76 20.08 3.51
CA ASP A 575 -6.72 21.01 2.94
C ASP A 575 -6.77 20.99 1.41
N LEU A 576 -5.61 20.89 0.77
CA LEU A 576 -5.51 20.83 -0.68
C LEU A 576 -6.02 19.50 -1.25
N VAL A 577 -5.85 18.39 -0.53
CA VAL A 577 -6.41 17.09 -0.93
C VAL A 577 -7.93 17.07 -0.79
N GLY A 578 -8.47 17.64 0.29
CA GLY A 578 -9.90 17.95 0.44
C GLY A 578 -10.83 16.77 0.72
N GLN A 579 -10.53 15.55 0.26
CA GLN A 579 -11.36 14.36 0.46
C GLN A 579 -10.53 13.17 0.92
N PHE A 580 -11.08 12.40 1.86
CA PHE A 580 -10.45 11.22 2.43
C PHE A 580 -11.41 10.03 2.55
N ASP A 581 -10.86 8.82 2.46
CA ASP A 581 -11.58 7.61 2.84
C ASP A 581 -11.83 7.67 4.35
N PRO A 582 -13.08 7.61 4.83
CA PRO A 582 -13.39 7.77 6.25
C PRO A 582 -12.59 6.84 7.16
N ARG A 583 -12.22 5.67 6.67
CA ARG A 583 -11.52 4.64 7.44
C ARG A 583 -10.06 5.00 7.73
N ILE A 584 -9.53 6.07 7.13
CA ILE A 584 -8.17 6.57 7.43
C ILE A 584 -7.97 6.82 8.92
N ILE A 585 -9.03 7.14 9.67
CA ILE A 585 -8.96 7.39 11.11
C ILE A 585 -8.49 6.20 11.94
N PHE A 586 -8.55 4.98 11.42
CA PHE A 586 -8.13 3.76 12.12
C PHE A 586 -6.64 3.46 12.00
N HIS A 587 -5.86 4.42 11.49
CA HIS A 587 -4.41 4.28 11.42
C HIS A 587 -3.74 4.35 12.81
N ASP A 588 -2.63 3.64 12.97
CA ASP A 588 -1.84 3.59 14.21
C ASP A 588 -0.63 4.53 14.22
N HIS A 589 -0.50 5.37 13.20
CA HIS A 589 0.64 6.29 13.06
C HIS A 589 0.54 7.52 13.96
N PRO A 590 1.68 8.18 14.25
CA PRO A 590 1.67 9.48 14.92
C PRO A 590 0.69 10.44 14.23
N ARG A 591 -0.20 11.05 15.01
CA ARG A 591 -1.25 11.95 14.52
C ARG A 591 -0.76 13.39 14.48
N LEU A 592 -1.30 14.19 13.56
CA LEU A 592 -1.00 15.61 13.51
C LEU A 592 -1.52 16.29 14.81
N PRO A 593 -0.70 17.08 15.53
CA PRO A 593 -1.14 17.67 16.80
C PRO A 593 -2.08 18.87 16.62
N THR A 594 -2.24 19.37 15.38
CA THR A 594 -3.07 20.53 15.00
C THR A 594 -4.55 20.25 15.20
N ASP A 595 -5.25 21.15 15.90
CA ASP A 595 -6.70 21.10 16.09
C ASP A 595 -7.42 21.00 14.73
N GLY A 596 -8.38 20.07 14.60
CA GLY A 596 -9.08 19.79 13.35
C GLY A 596 -8.49 18.59 12.60
N TYR A 597 -7.18 18.38 12.67
CA TYR A 597 -6.47 17.37 11.86
C TYR A 597 -5.96 16.18 12.69
N ARG A 598 -6.39 16.03 13.94
CA ARG A 598 -5.91 14.94 14.83
C ARG A 598 -6.33 13.55 14.38
N TRP A 599 -7.27 13.47 13.46
CA TRP A 599 -7.67 12.23 12.81
C TRP A 599 -6.61 11.74 11.79
N ALA A 600 -5.73 12.61 11.31
CA ALA A 600 -4.83 12.36 10.19
C ALA A 600 -3.39 12.01 10.62
N PRO A 601 -2.66 11.20 9.83
CA PRO A 601 -1.23 10.95 10.03
C PRO A 601 -0.41 12.25 10.00
N ARG A 602 0.59 12.37 10.89
CA ARG A 602 1.54 13.48 10.91
C ARG A 602 2.54 13.43 9.75
N SER A 603 2.79 12.22 9.26
CA SER A 603 3.72 11.88 8.18
C SER A 603 3.30 10.52 7.61
N PHE A 604 3.59 10.26 6.34
CA PHE A 604 3.46 8.96 5.68
C PHE A 604 4.83 8.25 5.52
N LEU A 605 5.93 8.95 5.85
CA LEU A 605 7.29 8.41 5.78
C LEU A 605 7.57 7.44 6.92
N ARG A 606 8.41 6.42 6.66
CA ARG A 606 8.83 5.40 7.64
C ARG A 606 7.67 4.65 8.31
N GLN A 607 6.55 4.54 7.62
CA GLN A 607 5.33 4.00 8.19
C GLN A 607 4.82 2.84 7.35
N LEU A 608 4.21 1.86 8.02
CA LEU A 608 3.55 0.76 7.31
C LEU A 608 2.38 1.30 6.48
N PRO A 609 2.03 0.69 5.33
CA PRO A 609 1.03 1.20 4.42
C PRO A 609 -0.42 1.02 4.93
N ASP A 610 -0.59 0.66 6.21
CA ASP A 610 -1.87 0.34 6.84
C ASP A 610 -2.82 1.55 6.91
N VAL A 611 -2.31 2.77 6.67
CA VAL A 611 -3.11 3.98 6.47
C VAL A 611 -4.26 3.75 5.48
N ILE A 612 -4.07 2.87 4.48
CA ILE A 612 -5.03 2.68 3.36
C ILE A 612 -5.09 1.24 2.83
N ASN A 613 -4.61 0.24 3.59
CA ASN A 613 -4.88 -1.17 3.28
C ASN A 613 -6.27 -1.57 3.78
N PHE A 614 -7.28 -0.89 3.25
CA PHE A 614 -8.63 -1.42 3.33
C PHE A 614 -8.68 -2.72 2.55
N SER A 615 -9.29 -3.76 3.12
CA SER A 615 -9.54 -5.00 2.41
C SER A 615 -10.37 -4.70 1.15
N GLU A 616 -9.71 -4.51 0.01
CA GLU A 616 -10.34 -4.32 -1.31
C GLU A 616 -11.15 -5.56 -1.74
N GLY A 617 -11.03 -6.68 -1.01
CA GLY A 617 -11.80 -7.92 -1.25
C GLY A 617 -13.22 -7.94 -0.67
N GLY A 618 -13.72 -6.83 -0.15
CA GLY A 618 -15.16 -6.67 0.14
C GLY A 618 -15.78 -5.83 -0.95
N LEU A 619 -16.37 -6.48 -1.96
CA LEU A 619 -17.35 -5.92 -2.92
C LEU A 619 -17.87 -4.56 -2.48
N GLU A 620 -17.52 -3.49 -3.22
CA GLU A 620 -18.16 -2.17 -3.20
C GLU A 620 -18.91 -1.82 -1.90
N ALA A 621 -18.24 -1.92 -0.75
CA ALA A 621 -18.86 -1.53 0.50
C ALA A 621 -18.99 0.00 0.44
N GLY A 622 -20.20 0.48 0.18
CA GLY A 622 -20.61 1.85 -0.19
C GLY A 622 -20.21 2.98 0.77
N PHE A 623 -18.93 3.12 1.09
CA PHE A 623 -18.37 4.28 1.75
C PHE A 623 -18.01 5.32 0.69
N THR A 624 -18.87 6.33 0.56
CA THR A 624 -18.55 7.54 -0.19
C THR A 624 -17.39 8.28 0.50
N PRO A 625 -16.37 8.75 -0.25
CA PRO A 625 -15.35 9.65 0.27
C PRO A 625 -15.95 10.81 1.06
N SER A 626 -15.29 11.19 2.16
CA SER A 626 -15.71 12.31 2.98
C SER A 626 -14.88 13.55 2.68
N ALA A 627 -15.56 14.66 2.43
CA ALA A 627 -14.93 15.96 2.29
C ALA A 627 -14.57 16.53 3.67
N ILE A 628 -13.36 17.06 3.81
CA ILE A 628 -12.93 17.74 5.03
C ILE A 628 -13.72 19.03 5.25
N ILE A 629 -13.77 19.50 6.49
CA ILE A 629 -14.33 20.81 6.82
C ILE A 629 -13.43 21.91 6.24
N PRO A 630 -13.95 22.78 5.34
CA PRO A 630 -13.17 23.87 4.77
C PRO A 630 -12.62 24.81 5.85
N GLY A 631 -11.32 25.10 5.81
CA GLY A 631 -10.66 26.08 6.68
C GLY A 631 -10.50 25.69 8.16
N GLY A 632 -10.77 24.44 8.53
CA GLY A 632 -10.69 23.98 9.93
C GLY A 632 -10.42 22.50 10.13
N GLY A 633 -10.14 21.73 9.07
CA GLY A 633 -9.42 20.46 9.14
C GLY A 633 -10.15 19.17 9.53
N GLY A 634 -11.41 19.20 9.98
CA GLY A 634 -12.12 17.99 10.44
C GLY A 634 -12.55 17.03 9.33
N LEU A 635 -12.57 15.72 9.59
CA LEU A 635 -13.08 14.69 8.68
C LEU A 635 -14.44 14.17 9.16
N PRO A 636 -15.53 14.44 8.41
CA PRO A 636 -16.80 13.74 8.59
C PRO A 636 -16.64 12.25 8.25
N VAL A 637 -17.20 11.34 9.02
CA VAL A 637 -17.11 9.90 8.80
C VAL A 637 -18.46 9.24 9.06
N ARG A 638 -18.82 8.19 8.32
CA ARG A 638 -20.02 7.40 8.59
C ARG A 638 -19.59 6.00 9.00
N PHE A 639 -19.94 5.57 10.21
CA PHE A 639 -19.63 4.23 10.70
C PHE A 639 -20.82 3.63 11.44
N GLY A 640 -20.95 2.30 11.37
CA GLY A 640 -21.87 1.58 12.24
C GLY A 640 -21.43 1.71 13.70
N GLY A 641 -22.39 1.69 14.62
CA GLY A 641 -22.15 1.92 16.05
C GLY A 641 -23.10 1.14 16.94
N PHE A 642 -22.97 1.33 18.25
CA PHE A 642 -23.80 0.71 19.27
C PHE A 642 -24.53 1.78 20.09
N GLU A 643 -25.82 1.59 20.38
CA GLU A 643 -26.55 2.39 21.37
C GLU A 643 -26.66 1.64 22.69
N PHE A 644 -26.41 2.37 23.77
CA PHE A 644 -26.55 1.88 25.13
C PHE A 644 -27.89 2.38 25.70
N SER A 645 -28.73 1.47 26.19
CA SER A 645 -29.90 1.83 26.98
C SER A 645 -29.54 1.79 28.48
N GLY A 646 -29.42 2.95 29.13
CA GLY A 646 -29.22 3.03 30.58
C GLY A 646 -28.87 4.43 31.07
N ASP A 647 -29.41 4.82 32.23
CA ASP A 647 -29.17 6.13 32.87
C ASP A 647 -27.82 6.22 33.62
N SER A 648 -27.10 5.10 33.75
CA SER A 648 -25.88 5.00 34.55
C SER A 648 -24.63 5.39 33.76
N LEU A 649 -23.94 6.44 34.23
CA LEU A 649 -22.59 6.81 33.77
C LEU A 649 -21.60 5.64 33.93
N LEU A 650 -20.86 5.34 32.87
CA LEU A 650 -19.73 4.41 32.95
C LEU A 650 -18.59 5.08 33.74
N GLN A 651 -18.19 4.45 34.84
CA GLN A 651 -17.12 4.95 35.70
C GLN A 651 -15.75 4.77 35.02
N PRO A 652 -14.86 5.79 35.03
CA PRO A 652 -13.48 5.63 34.59
C PRO A 652 -12.79 4.44 35.27
N GLY A 653 -12.01 3.67 34.51
CA GLY A 653 -11.26 2.50 34.97
C GLY A 653 -12.11 1.25 35.23
N SER A 654 -13.43 1.29 35.00
CA SER A 654 -14.31 0.13 35.18
C SER A 654 -14.66 -0.50 33.84
N PRO A 655 -14.06 -1.64 33.46
CA PRO A 655 -14.36 -2.28 32.19
C PRO A 655 -15.76 -2.91 32.22
N VAL A 656 -16.55 -2.65 31.18
CA VAL A 656 -17.84 -3.27 30.93
C VAL A 656 -17.77 -4.18 29.72
N TYR A 657 -18.51 -5.29 29.78
CA TYR A 657 -18.63 -6.21 28.65
C TYR A 657 -19.94 -5.92 27.92
N ILE A 658 -19.85 -5.81 26.61
CA ILE A 658 -20.91 -5.39 25.73
C ILE A 658 -21.28 -6.57 24.85
N GLN A 659 -22.59 -6.84 24.73
CA GLN A 659 -23.12 -7.82 23.80
C GLN A 659 -24.26 -7.22 22.97
N PRO A 660 -24.27 -7.41 21.65
CA PRO A 660 -25.32 -6.88 20.79
C PRO A 660 -26.65 -7.62 21.02
N ILE A 661 -27.72 -6.85 21.23
CA ILE A 661 -29.11 -7.35 21.29
C ILE A 661 -29.59 -7.52 19.85
N THR A 662 -30.04 -8.72 19.50
CA THR A 662 -30.77 -8.96 18.26
C THR A 662 -32.27 -8.94 18.58
N ASP A 663 -33.09 -8.24 17.81
CA ASP A 663 -34.53 -8.07 18.08
C ASP A 663 -35.37 -9.37 17.96
N GLY A 664 -34.73 -10.52 17.76
CA GLY A 664 -35.40 -11.80 17.55
C GLY A 664 -36.23 -11.89 16.27
N ARG A 665 -36.26 -10.85 15.41
CA ARG A 665 -37.06 -10.82 14.16
C ARG A 665 -36.25 -11.14 12.91
N GLY A 666 -34.97 -11.47 13.04
CA GLY A 666 -34.13 -11.89 11.92
C GLY A 666 -33.76 -10.76 10.96
N TRP A 667 -34.03 -9.50 11.30
CA TRP A 667 -33.52 -8.32 10.59
C TRP A 667 -32.12 -7.95 11.09
N ALA A 668 -31.21 -8.92 11.12
CA ALA A 668 -29.81 -8.57 10.91
C ALA A 668 -29.71 -8.07 9.45
N PRO A 669 -29.10 -6.92 9.15
CA PRO A 669 -28.80 -6.59 7.76
C PRO A 669 -28.00 -7.76 7.18
N LYS A 670 -28.64 -8.55 6.32
CA LYS A 670 -27.97 -9.60 5.57
C LYS A 670 -26.90 -8.92 4.74
N TRP A 671 -25.65 -9.07 5.14
CA TRP A 671 -24.53 -8.84 4.26
C TRP A 671 -24.65 -9.85 3.12
N LEU A 672 -25.00 -9.38 1.93
CA LEU A 672 -24.93 -10.19 0.71
C LEU A 672 -23.45 -10.59 0.51
N GLY A 673 -23.14 -11.87 0.78
CA GLY A 673 -21.86 -12.48 0.41
C GLY A 673 -20.73 -12.47 1.43
N GLY A 674 -20.97 -12.16 2.71
CA GLY A 674 -19.93 -12.25 3.76
C GLY A 674 -19.87 -13.63 4.44
N SER A 675 -18.70 -14.28 4.45
CA SER A 675 -18.45 -15.56 5.15
C SER A 675 -17.86 -15.40 6.56
N ARG A 676 -18.01 -14.23 7.21
CA ARG A 676 -17.59 -13.99 8.60
C ARG A 676 -18.78 -13.63 9.47
N THR A 677 -18.76 -14.13 10.70
CA THR A 677 -19.65 -13.65 11.77
C THR A 677 -19.48 -12.13 11.85
N PRO A 678 -20.56 -11.34 11.72
CA PRO A 678 -20.41 -9.90 11.66
C PRO A 678 -19.77 -9.38 12.96
N TRP A 679 -18.89 -8.39 12.88
CA TRP A 679 -18.26 -7.77 14.05
C TRP A 679 -19.29 -7.35 15.12
N PHE A 680 -20.50 -6.98 14.71
CA PHE A 680 -21.65 -6.70 15.57
C PHE A 680 -22.31 -7.95 16.19
N ALA A 681 -21.64 -9.10 16.21
CA ALA A 681 -22.08 -10.33 16.88
C ALA A 681 -21.08 -10.81 17.95
N CYS A 682 -19.99 -10.06 18.19
CA CYS A 682 -18.95 -10.40 19.16
C CYS A 682 -19.16 -9.67 20.50
N THR A 683 -18.60 -10.24 21.58
CA THR A 683 -18.48 -9.56 22.87
C THR A 683 -17.33 -8.55 22.81
N PHE A 684 -17.57 -7.32 23.27
CA PHE A 684 -16.55 -6.29 23.40
C PHE A 684 -16.30 -5.95 24.86
N LYS A 685 -15.05 -5.65 25.23
CA LYS A 685 -14.69 -5.06 26.51
C LYS A 685 -14.41 -3.59 26.30
N MET A 686 -15.21 -2.73 26.92
CA MET A 686 -15.04 -1.29 26.88
C MET A 686 -14.62 -0.79 28.25
N GLU A 687 -13.54 -0.02 28.30
CA GLU A 687 -13.04 0.61 29.51
C GLU A 687 -13.02 2.12 29.29
N VAL A 688 -13.82 2.86 30.06
CA VAL A 688 -13.75 4.32 30.05
C VAL A 688 -12.45 4.74 30.72
N GLN A 689 -11.60 5.46 30.00
CA GLN A 689 -10.31 5.92 30.49
C GLN A 689 -10.44 7.23 31.26
N ASP A 690 -11.31 8.14 30.79
CA ASP A 690 -11.52 9.44 31.42
C ASP A 690 -12.90 10.00 31.03
N VAL A 691 -13.52 10.76 31.92
CA VAL A 691 -14.81 11.44 31.70
C VAL A 691 -14.57 12.94 31.83
N LEU A 692 -14.74 13.66 30.72
CA LEU A 692 -14.65 15.12 30.70
C LEU A 692 -15.86 15.69 31.47
N GLY A 693 -15.59 16.31 32.61
CA GLY A 693 -16.61 16.82 33.56
C GLY A 693 -17.52 17.94 33.03
N SER A 694 -17.21 18.50 31.85
CA SER A 694 -18.12 19.32 31.05
C SER A 694 -17.69 19.25 29.59
N ALA A 695 -18.62 19.40 28.64
CA ALA A 695 -18.26 19.64 27.25
C ALA A 695 -17.52 20.98 27.17
N PRO A 696 -16.25 21.04 26.72
CA PRO A 696 -15.54 22.29 26.52
C PRO A 696 -16.41 23.28 25.72
N PRO A 697 -16.47 24.57 26.09
CA PRO A 697 -17.18 25.55 25.29
C PRO A 697 -16.59 25.55 23.87
N PRO A 698 -17.42 25.41 22.82
CA PRO A 698 -16.93 25.39 21.46
C PRO A 698 -16.21 26.71 21.16
N ARG A 699 -14.95 26.63 20.74
CA ARG A 699 -14.22 27.82 20.26
C ARG A 699 -14.80 28.26 18.90
N PRO A 700 -14.66 29.53 18.49
CA PRO A 700 -15.02 29.96 17.14
C PRO A 700 -14.40 29.01 16.10
N GLY A 701 -15.22 28.55 15.14
CA GLY A 701 -14.81 27.53 14.18
C GLY A 701 -14.84 26.08 14.68
N GLN A 702 -15.14 25.76 15.95
CA GLN A 702 -15.38 24.40 16.50
C GLN A 702 -16.84 23.97 16.43
N ARG A 703 -17.07 22.71 16.03
CA ARG A 703 -18.39 22.07 15.95
C ARG A 703 -18.36 20.73 16.66
N TRP A 704 -19.39 20.46 17.46
CA TRP A 704 -19.57 19.22 18.20
C TRP A 704 -20.73 18.44 17.61
N VAL A 705 -20.59 17.11 17.49
CA VAL A 705 -21.71 16.22 17.17
C VAL A 705 -22.29 15.72 18.49
N VAL A 706 -23.59 15.86 18.66
CA VAL A 706 -24.34 15.38 19.81
C VAL A 706 -25.29 14.29 19.36
N ILE A 707 -25.13 13.11 19.95
CA ILE A 707 -26.01 11.96 19.75
C ILE A 707 -26.92 11.84 20.95
N LEU A 708 -28.21 11.80 20.67
CA LEU A 708 -29.26 11.82 21.69
C LEU A 708 -29.85 10.42 21.77
N PRO A 709 -29.95 9.82 22.97
CA PRO A 709 -30.66 8.55 23.11
C PRO A 709 -32.15 8.80 22.96
N GLY A 710 -32.82 7.95 22.18
CA GLY A 710 -34.27 7.76 22.30
C GLY A 710 -35.12 8.09 21.08
N CYS A 711 -36.15 7.27 20.92
CA CYS A 711 -37.39 7.64 20.24
C CYS A 711 -38.01 8.84 20.97
N LEU A 712 -38.22 9.95 20.27
CA LEU A 712 -39.11 11.00 20.78
C LEU A 712 -40.55 10.45 20.74
N GLU A 713 -41.22 10.44 21.90
CA GLU A 713 -42.59 9.95 22.01
C GLU A 713 -43.55 10.73 21.09
N LYS A 714 -44.58 10.01 20.64
CA LYS A 714 -45.52 10.41 19.58
C LYS A 714 -46.24 11.74 19.85
N ASP A 715 -46.32 12.13 21.12
CA ASP A 715 -47.08 13.29 21.58
C ASP A 715 -46.41 14.64 21.23
N PHE A 716 -45.13 14.66 20.84
CA PHE A 716 -44.37 15.90 20.65
C PHE A 716 -44.09 16.31 19.19
N LEU A 717 -44.14 15.38 18.21
CA LEU A 717 -43.78 15.65 16.80
C LEU A 717 -44.73 15.00 15.76
N GLY A 718 -45.85 14.41 16.17
CA GLY A 718 -46.86 13.83 15.28
C GLY A 718 -46.49 12.49 14.62
N PHE A 719 -45.21 12.13 14.58
CA PHE A 719 -44.66 10.84 14.12
C PHE A 719 -43.46 10.42 14.99
N SER A 720 -43.23 9.11 15.13
CA SER A 720 -42.07 8.55 15.84
C SER A 720 -40.84 8.53 14.91
N PHE A 721 -39.75 9.18 15.31
CA PHE A 721 -38.47 9.15 14.60
C PHE A 721 -37.47 8.26 15.35
N GLY A 722 -36.68 7.47 14.61
CA GLY A 722 -35.51 6.79 15.15
C GLY A 722 -34.33 7.77 15.22
N ALA A 723 -33.87 8.07 16.44
CA ALA A 723 -32.71 8.89 16.80
C ALA A 723 -32.59 10.29 16.14
N VAL A 724 -32.54 11.35 16.96
CA VAL A 724 -32.21 12.70 16.48
C VAL A 724 -30.72 12.97 16.68
N MET A 725 -30.01 13.23 15.57
CA MET A 725 -28.61 13.64 15.58
C MET A 725 -28.54 15.15 15.38
N GLY A 726 -27.69 15.84 16.14
CA GLY A 726 -27.53 17.27 15.95
C GLY A 726 -26.12 17.80 16.16
N ILE A 727 -25.86 18.96 15.56
CA ILE A 727 -24.56 19.64 15.58
C ILE A 727 -24.66 20.89 16.47
N ILE A 728 -23.70 21.12 17.35
CA ILE A 728 -23.51 22.37 18.09
C ILE A 728 -22.39 23.15 17.39
N ASP A 729 -22.69 24.38 16.95
CA ASP A 729 -21.74 25.32 16.31
C ASP A 729 -21.63 26.58 17.19
N ALA A 730 -20.41 27.03 17.48
CA ALA A 730 -20.16 28.25 18.27
C ALA A 730 -20.66 29.52 17.57
N ASP A 731 -20.73 29.52 16.24
CA ASP A 731 -20.96 30.71 15.43
C ASP A 731 -22.45 30.89 15.03
N ILE A 732 -23.34 30.01 15.50
CA ILE A 732 -24.78 30.06 15.20
C ILE A 732 -25.55 30.61 16.40
N PRO A 733 -26.40 31.65 16.22
CA PRO A 733 -27.19 32.21 17.32
C PRO A 733 -28.15 31.15 17.90
N PRO A 734 -28.37 31.12 19.23
CA PRO A 734 -29.04 30.03 19.94
C PRO A 734 -30.52 29.81 19.57
N TYR A 735 -31.10 30.67 18.71
CA TYR A 735 -32.50 30.60 18.28
C TYR A 735 -32.64 31.02 16.80
N PRO A 736 -32.69 30.09 15.83
CA PRO A 736 -33.24 30.40 14.53
C PRO A 736 -34.76 30.57 14.69
N THR A 737 -35.27 31.79 14.53
CA THR A 737 -36.66 32.15 14.79
C THR A 737 -37.64 31.66 13.72
N THR A 738 -37.16 31.10 12.60
CA THR A 738 -38.01 30.63 11.49
C THR A 738 -37.48 29.37 10.79
N ALA A 739 -38.38 28.55 10.23
CA ALA A 739 -38.05 27.36 9.43
C ALA A 739 -37.16 27.66 8.21
N TRP A 740 -37.27 28.88 7.66
CA TRP A 740 -36.45 29.35 6.55
C TRP A 740 -35.00 29.67 6.95
N GLN A 741 -34.76 30.10 8.19
CA GLN A 741 -33.41 30.26 8.75
C GLN A 741 -32.76 28.90 9.07
N ALA A 742 -33.55 27.90 9.46
CA ALA A 742 -33.08 26.52 9.64
C ALA A 742 -32.69 25.85 8.30
N GLN A 743 -33.39 26.16 7.20
CA GLN A 743 -33.06 25.69 5.84
C GLN A 743 -31.79 26.32 5.23
N ARG A 744 -31.30 27.44 5.79
CA ARG A 744 -30.12 28.16 5.30
C ARG A 744 -28.80 27.68 5.92
N THR A 745 -28.81 26.77 6.88
CA THR A 745 -27.58 26.08 7.29
C THR A 745 -27.23 25.07 6.21
N VAL A 746 -26.08 25.27 5.56
CA VAL A 746 -25.66 24.72 4.25
C VAL A 746 -25.63 23.17 4.17
N TRP A 747 -26.01 22.46 5.22
CA TRP A 747 -25.67 21.05 5.44
C TRP A 747 -26.88 20.12 5.66
N THR A 748 -28.12 20.61 5.55
CA THR A 748 -29.32 19.75 5.58
C THR A 748 -29.91 19.58 4.18
N THR A 749 -29.61 18.47 3.51
CA THR A 749 -30.31 18.11 2.27
C THR A 749 -31.59 17.36 2.57
N TYR A 750 -32.74 17.92 2.18
CA TYR A 750 -34.08 17.33 2.32
C TYR A 750 -34.33 16.13 1.36
N ARG A 751 -33.29 15.45 0.89
CA ARG A 751 -33.41 14.38 -0.12
C ARG A 751 -32.74 13.10 0.34
N SER A 752 -33.37 12.43 1.30
CA SER A 752 -33.30 10.98 1.38
C SER A 752 -34.71 10.46 1.66
N ASN A 753 -35.10 9.34 1.07
CA ASN A 753 -36.40 8.70 1.33
C ASN A 753 -36.54 8.15 2.76
N TYR A 754 -35.56 8.38 3.64
CA TYR A 754 -35.51 7.86 5.00
C TYR A 754 -34.98 8.94 5.97
N GLY A 755 -35.89 9.73 6.52
CA GLY A 755 -35.67 10.58 7.71
C GLY A 755 -35.17 12.01 7.48
N ILE A 756 -35.73 12.96 8.23
CA ILE A 756 -35.34 14.38 8.28
C ILE A 756 -34.15 14.53 9.25
N GLN A 757 -33.02 15.08 8.81
CA GLN A 757 -31.93 15.49 9.70
C GLN A 757 -32.19 16.92 10.22
N LEU A 758 -32.21 17.10 11.54
CA LEU A 758 -32.45 18.39 12.20
C LEU A 758 -31.25 18.77 13.08
N PRO A 759 -30.75 20.02 13.06
CA PRO A 759 -29.74 20.47 14.02
C PRO A 759 -30.18 20.26 15.48
N ALA A 760 -29.27 19.92 16.40
CA ALA A 760 -29.58 19.61 17.82
C ALA A 760 -30.30 20.76 18.53
N TYR A 761 -30.03 22.00 18.13
CA TYR A 761 -30.64 23.21 18.67
C TYR A 761 -31.96 23.60 17.98
N SER A 762 -32.35 22.93 16.90
CA SER A 762 -33.65 23.12 16.23
C SER A 762 -34.77 22.24 16.82
N VAL A 763 -34.40 21.34 17.74
CA VAL A 763 -35.36 20.61 18.57
C VAL A 763 -35.87 21.59 19.64
N PRO A 764 -37.19 21.80 19.79
CA PRO A 764 -37.77 22.87 20.61
C PRO A 764 -37.40 22.81 22.12
N TYR A 765 -36.75 21.74 22.59
CA TYR A 765 -36.24 21.61 23.94
C TYR A 765 -34.80 21.06 23.91
N ARG A 766 -33.86 21.81 24.52
CA ARG A 766 -32.44 21.43 24.66
C ARG A 766 -32.32 20.00 25.19
N ILE A 767 -31.65 19.11 24.45
CA ILE A 767 -31.27 17.81 25.03
C ILE A 767 -29.85 17.97 25.62
N PRO A 768 -29.68 17.80 26.94
CA PRO A 768 -28.41 18.06 27.60
C PRO A 768 -27.40 16.95 27.29
N VAL A 769 -26.25 17.32 26.70
CA VAL A 769 -25.05 16.45 26.69
C VAL A 769 -24.62 16.25 28.13
N ARG A 770 -24.83 15.05 28.67
CA ARG A 770 -24.52 14.77 30.09
C ARG A 770 -23.02 14.63 30.35
N TYR A 771 -22.23 14.11 29.41
CA TYR A 771 -20.77 13.92 29.53
C TYR A 771 -20.12 13.55 28.20
N VAL A 772 -18.79 13.72 28.11
CA VAL A 772 -17.94 13.20 27.02
C VAL A 772 -16.87 12.32 27.65
N CYS A 773 -16.56 11.14 27.09
CA CYS A 773 -15.55 10.26 27.66
C CYS A 773 -14.59 9.71 26.61
N ARG A 774 -13.36 9.39 27.05
CA ARG A 774 -12.40 8.60 26.27
C ARG A 774 -12.59 7.14 26.67
N ALA A 775 -12.79 6.24 25.72
CA ALA A 775 -12.95 4.81 26.00
C ALA A 775 -11.99 3.97 25.17
N LYS A 776 -11.47 2.90 25.78
CA LYS A 776 -10.72 1.85 25.11
C LYS A 776 -11.66 0.68 24.87
N VAL A 777 -11.90 0.35 23.60
CA VAL A 777 -12.68 -0.83 23.21
C VAL A 777 -11.72 -1.91 22.75
N THR A 778 -11.83 -3.08 23.32
CA THR A 778 -11.05 -4.27 22.96
C THR A 778 -11.99 -5.42 22.69
N MET A 779 -11.57 -6.34 21.83
CA MET A 779 -12.21 -7.63 21.69
C MET A 779 -11.40 -8.61 22.55
N PRO A 780 -11.80 -8.84 23.82
CA PRO A 780 -11.04 -9.70 24.73
C PRO A 780 -11.00 -11.11 24.16
N ALA A 781 -9.90 -11.83 24.42
CA ALA A 781 -9.90 -13.27 24.21
C ALA A 781 -10.99 -13.89 25.09
N ARG A 782 -11.64 -14.95 24.63
CA ARG A 782 -12.81 -15.49 25.33
C ARG A 782 -12.46 -15.95 26.76
N GLU A 783 -11.25 -16.46 26.96
CA GLU A 783 -10.75 -16.87 28.27
C GLU A 783 -10.56 -15.69 29.25
N GLU A 784 -10.45 -14.47 28.74
CA GLU A 784 -10.31 -13.24 29.53
C GLU A 784 -11.67 -12.66 29.99
N VAL A 785 -12.79 -13.17 29.44
CA VAL A 785 -14.15 -12.77 29.82
C VAL A 785 -14.58 -13.56 31.06
N PRO A 786 -14.83 -12.91 32.22
CA PRO A 786 -15.23 -13.62 33.42
C PRO A 786 -16.55 -14.38 33.21
N GLN A 787 -16.64 -15.62 33.69
CA GLN A 787 -17.81 -16.49 33.51
C GLN A 787 -19.12 -15.91 34.09
N ASN A 788 -19.03 -15.01 35.07
CA ASN A 788 -20.16 -14.37 35.74
C ASN A 788 -20.26 -12.87 35.47
N VAL A 789 -19.84 -12.42 34.28
CA VAL A 789 -19.89 -10.99 33.97
C VAL A 789 -21.28 -10.54 33.50
N SER A 790 -21.71 -9.38 33.99
CA SER A 790 -22.92 -8.73 33.50
C SER A 790 -22.63 -8.10 32.14
N PHE A 791 -23.42 -8.45 31.13
CA PHE A 791 -23.34 -7.83 29.81
C PHE A 791 -24.29 -6.65 29.71
N ILE A 792 -23.79 -5.56 29.14
CA ILE A 792 -24.64 -4.48 28.67
C ILE A 792 -25.12 -4.87 27.26
N GLY A 793 -26.42 -5.11 27.14
CA GLY A 793 -27.06 -5.32 25.86
C GLY A 793 -27.10 -4.02 25.06
N VAL A 794 -26.60 -4.03 23.83
CA VAL A 794 -26.57 -2.84 22.96
C VAL A 794 -27.26 -3.06 21.63
N TRP A 795 -27.94 -2.05 21.12
CA TRP A 795 -28.51 -2.07 19.77
C TRP A 795 -27.42 -1.71 18.76
N ALA A 796 -27.17 -2.58 17.79
CA ALA A 796 -26.20 -2.33 16.72
C ALA A 796 -26.88 -1.59 15.56
N TYR A 797 -26.31 -0.46 15.15
CA TYR A 797 -26.82 0.39 14.07
C TYR A 797 -25.94 0.34 12.81
N SER A 798 -26.58 0.46 11.65
CA SER A 798 -25.94 0.42 10.33
C SER A 798 -25.23 1.74 9.96
N ILE A 799 -24.53 1.77 8.81
CA ILE A 799 -23.71 2.87 8.23
C ILE A 799 -24.45 4.21 7.96
N GLN A 800 -25.67 4.38 8.48
CA GLN A 800 -26.56 5.51 8.20
C GLN A 800 -26.33 6.73 9.13
N GLN A 801 -25.35 6.67 10.04
CA GLN A 801 -25.03 7.74 10.99
C GLN A 801 -23.73 8.46 10.59
N GLU A 802 -23.73 9.80 10.64
CA GLU A 802 -22.60 10.66 10.25
C GLU A 802 -21.98 11.35 11.47
N TRP A 803 -20.67 11.21 11.60
CA TRP A 803 -19.83 11.69 12.69
C TRP A 803 -18.88 12.73 12.12
N CYS A 804 -18.36 13.68 12.90
CA CYS A 804 -17.28 14.56 12.46
C CYS A 804 -16.16 14.55 13.49
N LEU A 805 -14.97 14.12 13.07
CA LEU A 805 -13.79 14.02 13.93
C LEU A 805 -12.90 15.23 13.68
N ARG A 806 -12.52 15.91 14.76
CA ARG A 806 -11.62 17.08 14.77
C ARG A 806 -10.36 16.78 15.58
#